data_AF-A0A1S2SZN1-F1
#
_entry.id   AF-A0A1S2SZN1-F1
#
_cell.length_a   1.000
_cell.length_b   1.000
_cell.length_c   1.000
_cell.angle_alpha   90.00
_cell.angle_beta   90.00
_cell.angle_gamma   90.00
#
_symmetry.space_group_name_H-M   'P 1'
#
loop_
_entity.id
_entity.type
_entity.pdbx_description
1 polymer ?
#
loop_
_entity_poly.entity_id
_entity_poly.type
_entity_poly.pdbx_seq_one_letter_code
_entity_poly.pdbx_strand_id
1 'polypeptide(L)'
;MRASFITLACLVYFALATFSPHSLAHDTPHATAQLDEPIIDIESGPLGFLWLATPEAIYRFDGSSLRKIDLIDVVTGKSVPKIHGLTNNQNQSLLIGSSLGIYSLPFRSHDLKAALILHSEHLLDTGIQHITAIAGSPLIAQNQNSLLIEHQGELLPQPLQYDDEAVQSIRFIKPINDWIWLAEGRDIYVWDGLGSNLFKLTIENPITAKLPEGRLIDIEPTDNGMYLLYSDFIVQLDSSYRLVHRQPLDVLDIKGAVRQLSLAQNQELTLLTSSNLYRLEASADGAIVANSFNPSKHITGPWQQYYTAHGFNVLINNRGELEVINAPDPSQAKLWLNAEVSSSGAVYIDYSRPAFNLTQPQTFEYRIDPIQTAWQKTFQPLQAVKIKNLTDGEYTLVVRATLPVQDTEVISQQSFIVDTAGFSSMHYSYAGLVLLLTGLVIGYYFIAAKLKAYRKLQDAHSSLHHLLEGTKQQMWTWHIPKNEVERVHIWTHCTQFPLDGVRFGRDQHEESNIHPEDIRQLVKTLERVKSGELAHYQSTYRLQNDQKWLWVLERGEVAQTDLDGVPIKIQGVLSDISDIINSDERLDMLATSLTNISDGICIFDRFFRKREINTAYERITGYERAQVIGQAFTLAHYDRDFTDQIKHTVLRQGRWSGEVTDFKADGSELLLELTLDAVRTDNGDIKLIVASFSDITERRNTENELRRLSNTDSLTGLPNRSYFQVSHSNLVRKRVSHALLLFDLDDFKRINDSLGHEVGDELLCRVADRLAELGRRQDTLYRLGGDEFGILVEDNTDINVISSIAQQVNTEIAKPYSVKGHEIALGSSIGIVLYPHDAHTSQELLQKADTAMYHAKQRGGNCYQFFNASMNENAIQRLVLESQVRHAIRTEQVEVFYQPKMEIATGHISGIEALARIRDEYGQFISPSQFIPLCEETGLIIPLSEQVLRTACRDMRQLLTLQGAPRSVAINLSARQFTQSSLALFIEQVLQEENMHPRHIEFEITEGMVMSDPERAIAMLENLADMGVQLALDDFGTGYSSLAYLKRFPMHTLKIDKEFVDDITFDERDRKMVESIIGMAHNLGLKVVAEGVEQKAQLDILERLQCEYIQGFYFAKPMSAEALIEFITKQQPAYS
;
A
#
# COMPACT_ATOMS: atom_id res chain seq x y z
N MET A 1 70.00 30.29 -3.12
CA MET A 1 69.14 30.23 -1.92
C MET A 1 67.96 31.21 -1.94
N ARG A 2 68.07 32.47 -2.41
CA ARG A 2 66.91 33.39 -2.49
C ARG A 2 65.96 33.19 -3.68
N ALA A 3 66.43 32.64 -4.82
CA ALA A 3 65.58 32.37 -5.99
C ALA A 3 64.63 31.16 -5.81
N SER A 4 65.00 30.19 -4.98
CA SER A 4 64.22 28.97 -4.76
C SER A 4 63.00 29.17 -3.85
N PHE A 5 62.98 30.25 -3.06
CA PHE A 5 61.87 30.56 -2.15
C PHE A 5 60.67 31.23 -2.85
N ILE A 6 60.93 32.00 -3.91
CA ILE A 6 59.88 32.75 -4.63
C ILE A 6 59.11 31.82 -5.57
N THR A 7 59.79 30.84 -6.18
CA THR A 7 59.17 29.84 -7.07
C THR A 7 58.26 28.87 -6.30
N LEU A 8 58.58 28.57 -5.02
CA LEU A 8 57.77 27.72 -4.17
C LEU A 8 56.50 28.43 -3.67
N ALA A 9 56.56 29.74 -3.44
CA ALA A 9 55.41 30.54 -3.03
C ALA A 9 54.38 30.73 -4.17
N CYS A 10 54.82 30.83 -5.43
CA CYS A 10 53.92 31.00 -6.57
C CYS A 10 53.18 29.71 -6.96
N LEU A 11 53.77 28.53 -6.75
CA LEU A 11 53.15 27.23 -7.04
C LEU A 11 52.05 26.88 -6.03
N VAL A 12 52.18 27.33 -4.77
CA VAL A 12 51.15 27.13 -3.73
C VAL A 12 49.96 28.06 -3.95
N TYR A 13 50.17 29.26 -4.49
CA TYR A 13 49.07 30.21 -4.77
C TYR A 13 48.23 29.83 -6.00
N PHE A 14 48.83 29.17 -7.00
CA PHE A 14 48.11 28.72 -8.20
C PHE A 14 47.24 27.47 -7.97
N ALA A 15 47.59 26.63 -6.99
CA ALA A 15 46.83 25.42 -6.65
C ALA A 15 45.56 25.70 -5.81
N LEU A 16 45.41 26.90 -5.25
CA LEU A 16 44.27 27.31 -4.42
C LEU A 16 43.13 27.99 -5.21
N ALA A 17 43.29 28.21 -6.52
CA ALA A 17 42.36 29.04 -7.31
C ALA A 17 41.47 28.29 -8.32
N THR A 18 41.51 26.96 -8.40
CA THR A 18 40.72 26.22 -9.41
C THR A 18 40.10 24.94 -8.88
N PHE A 19 39.18 25.01 -7.90
CA PHE A 19 38.19 23.93 -7.68
C PHE A 19 36.93 24.49 -7.00
N SER A 20 35.91 24.78 -7.81
CA SER A 20 34.50 24.80 -7.38
C SER A 20 33.76 23.68 -8.09
N PRO A 21 33.11 22.75 -7.38
CA PRO A 21 32.01 22.00 -7.93
C PRO A 21 30.70 22.67 -7.49
N HIS A 22 30.05 23.38 -8.42
CA HIS A 22 28.61 23.60 -8.32
C HIS A 22 27.91 22.29 -8.66
N SER A 23 27.30 21.65 -7.66
CA SER A 23 26.16 20.76 -7.87
C SER A 23 24.90 21.58 -7.60
N LEU A 24 24.13 21.87 -8.64
CA LEU A 24 22.72 22.27 -8.50
C LEU A 24 21.94 21.08 -7.93
N ALA A 25 21.69 21.10 -6.62
CA ALA A 25 20.50 20.49 -6.05
C ALA A 25 19.45 21.60 -5.97
N HIS A 26 18.22 21.29 -6.37
CA HIS A 26 17.09 22.22 -6.35
C HIS A 26 16.79 22.65 -4.90
N ASP A 27 17.16 23.88 -4.55
CA ASP A 27 16.55 24.60 -3.42
C ASP A 27 15.15 25.06 -3.86
N THR A 28 14.10 24.46 -3.30
CA THR A 28 12.78 25.10 -3.18
C THR A 28 12.71 25.82 -1.84
N PRO A 29 12.23 27.07 -1.77
CA PRO A 29 12.22 27.83 -0.52
C PRO A 29 11.12 27.33 0.42
N HIS A 30 11.49 26.68 1.52
CA HIS A 30 10.57 26.34 2.61
C HIS A 30 10.15 27.60 3.36
N ALA A 31 8.85 27.93 3.33
CA ALA A 31 8.27 29.02 4.11
C ALA A 31 7.95 28.54 5.54
N THR A 32 8.45 29.25 6.55
CA THR A 32 8.12 29.07 7.97
C THR A 32 6.75 29.66 8.29
N ALA A 33 5.78 28.84 8.73
CA ALA A 33 4.51 29.30 9.27
C ALA A 33 4.24 28.70 10.66
N GLN A 34 3.73 29.53 11.57
CA GLN A 34 3.33 29.15 12.92
C GLN A 34 1.91 28.55 12.85
N LEU A 35 1.70 27.38 13.45
CA LEU A 35 0.38 26.74 13.50
C LEU A 35 -0.47 27.41 14.59
N ASP A 36 -1.35 28.34 14.17
CA ASP A 36 -2.29 29.05 15.06
C ASP A 36 -3.64 28.28 15.23
N GLU A 37 -3.79 27.13 14.55
CA GLU A 37 -5.01 26.33 14.50
C GLU A 37 -5.06 25.16 15.49
N PRO A 38 -6.27 24.74 15.93
CA PRO A 38 -6.43 23.59 16.79
C PRO A 38 -6.12 22.27 16.07
N ILE A 39 -5.40 21.37 16.74
CA ILE A 39 -5.15 20.03 16.22
C ILE A 39 -6.42 19.19 16.38
N ILE A 40 -6.88 18.56 15.30
CA ILE A 40 -8.01 17.63 15.28
C ILE A 40 -7.54 16.20 15.57
N ASP A 41 -6.40 15.81 15.03
CA ASP A 41 -5.89 14.44 15.19
C ASP A 41 -4.36 14.39 15.00
N ILE A 42 -3.71 13.37 15.54
CA ILE A 42 -2.24 13.21 15.53
C ILE A 42 -1.86 11.73 15.42
N GLU A 43 -0.98 11.39 14.47
CA GLU A 43 -0.52 10.01 14.29
C GLU A 43 0.96 9.87 13.92
N SER A 44 1.55 8.74 14.31
CA SER A 44 2.90 8.33 13.91
C SER A 44 2.84 7.52 12.62
N GLY A 45 3.35 8.07 11.52
CA GLY A 45 3.22 7.53 10.18
C GLY A 45 4.44 6.74 9.68
N PRO A 46 4.44 6.40 8.38
CA PRO A 46 5.48 5.59 7.74
C PRO A 46 6.84 6.28 7.84
N LEU A 47 7.93 5.49 7.83
CA LEU A 47 9.31 6.01 7.86
C LEU A 47 9.64 6.85 9.11
N GLY A 48 8.78 6.84 10.13
CA GLY A 48 9.00 7.54 11.40
C GLY A 48 8.58 9.01 11.42
N PHE A 49 7.85 9.49 10.41
CA PHE A 49 7.31 10.85 10.36
C PHE A 49 6.10 11.00 11.29
N LEU A 50 5.98 12.15 11.97
CA LEU A 50 4.79 12.53 12.73
C LEU A 50 3.81 13.28 11.82
N TRP A 51 2.53 12.92 11.85
CA TRP A 51 1.47 13.54 11.06
C TRP A 51 0.45 14.24 11.96
N LEU A 52 0.02 15.43 11.56
CA LEU A 52 -0.96 16.25 12.28
C LEU A 52 -2.11 16.62 11.36
N ALA A 53 -3.35 16.48 11.82
CA ALA A 53 -4.52 17.02 11.13
C ALA A 53 -5.05 18.26 11.87
N THR A 54 -5.34 19.32 11.12
CA THR A 54 -6.10 20.51 11.56
C THR A 54 -7.38 20.62 10.70
N PRO A 55 -8.32 21.54 11.04
CA PRO A 55 -9.51 21.75 10.22
C PRO A 55 -9.20 22.14 8.77
N GLU A 56 -8.05 22.80 8.56
CA GLU A 56 -7.65 23.31 7.25
C GLU A 56 -6.72 22.34 6.51
N ALA A 57 -5.76 21.68 7.20
CA ALA A 57 -4.73 20.88 6.51
C ALA A 57 -4.20 19.66 7.30
N ILE A 58 -3.49 18.78 6.59
CA ILE A 58 -2.63 17.75 7.17
C ILE A 58 -1.17 18.16 6.99
N TYR A 59 -0.37 17.95 8.04
CA TYR A 59 1.05 18.28 8.08
C TYR A 59 1.89 17.03 8.40
N ARG A 60 3.09 16.93 7.81
CA ARG A 60 4.07 15.84 7.99
C ARG A 60 5.38 16.37 8.57
N PHE A 61 5.98 15.65 9.54
CA PHE A 61 7.17 16.09 10.28
C PHE A 61 8.24 15.02 10.45
N ASP A 62 9.50 15.38 10.20
CA ASP A 62 10.69 14.51 10.25
C ASP A 62 11.27 14.28 11.65
N GLY A 63 10.69 14.91 12.68
CA GLY A 63 11.09 14.73 14.08
C GLY A 63 12.33 15.52 14.52
N SER A 64 12.91 16.41 13.70
CA SER A 64 14.24 16.97 13.97
C SER A 64 14.32 18.29 14.77
N SER A 65 13.20 18.97 15.08
CA SER A 65 13.25 20.34 15.61
C SER A 65 12.28 20.63 16.77
N LEU A 66 12.62 20.25 18.00
CA LEU A 66 11.92 20.71 19.22
C LEU A 66 12.70 21.86 19.88
N ARG A 67 12.11 23.07 20.00
CA ARG A 67 12.67 24.15 20.83
C ARG A 67 12.16 24.06 22.28
N LYS A 68 13.00 24.50 23.23
CA LYS A 68 12.72 24.63 24.67
C LYS A 68 11.58 25.64 24.98
N ILE A 69 10.98 25.47 26.19
CA ILE A 69 10.17 26.41 27.03
C ILE A 69 8.64 26.10 26.94
N ASP A 70 7.76 26.04 27.96
CA ASP A 70 7.74 26.14 29.44
C ASP A 70 6.74 25.06 29.96
N LEU A 71 6.90 24.58 31.20
CA LEU A 71 6.07 23.51 31.80
C LEU A 71 4.66 24.00 32.18
N ILE A 72 3.61 23.25 31.80
CA ILE A 72 2.26 23.44 32.33
C ILE A 72 1.92 22.23 33.22
N ASP A 73 1.88 22.46 34.53
CA ASP A 73 1.52 21.45 35.54
C ASP A 73 0.01 21.14 35.47
N VAL A 74 -0.35 19.91 35.09
CA VAL A 74 -1.74 19.44 34.88
C VAL A 74 -2.49 19.29 36.20
N VAL A 75 -1.78 19.20 37.32
CA VAL A 75 -2.38 19.00 38.63
C VAL A 75 -2.87 20.32 39.24
N THR A 76 -2.33 21.46 38.82
CA THR A 76 -2.63 22.76 39.45
C THR A 76 -3.98 23.38 39.07
N GLY A 77 -4.87 22.65 38.37
CA GLY A 77 -6.25 23.09 38.14
C GLY A 77 -6.40 24.21 37.10
N LYS A 78 -5.39 24.44 36.27
CA LYS A 78 -5.58 25.21 35.02
C LYS A 78 -6.13 24.27 33.95
N SER A 79 -7.25 24.65 33.33
CA SER A 79 -7.94 23.83 32.34
C SER A 79 -6.98 23.41 31.23
N VAL A 80 -6.75 22.10 31.09
CA VAL A 80 -6.12 21.58 29.88
C VAL A 80 -7.06 21.90 28.72
N PRO A 81 -6.56 22.46 27.60
CA PRO A 81 -7.34 22.57 26.37
C PRO A 81 -7.88 21.21 25.93
N LYS A 82 -9.02 21.23 25.24
CA LYS A 82 -9.70 20.01 24.80
C LYS A 82 -8.73 19.12 24.02
N ILE A 83 -8.55 17.88 24.49
CA ILE A 83 -7.70 16.88 23.85
C ILE A 83 -8.45 16.33 22.63
N HIS A 84 -7.73 16.21 21.53
CA HIS A 84 -8.27 15.83 20.23
C HIS A 84 -7.65 14.54 19.69
N GLY A 85 -6.37 14.27 19.96
CA GLY A 85 -5.72 13.01 19.57
C GLY A 85 -4.53 12.64 20.47
N LEU A 86 -4.14 11.37 20.44
CA LEU A 86 -3.05 10.79 21.23
C LEU A 86 -2.23 9.85 20.36
N THR A 87 -0.91 10.02 20.32
CA THR A 87 -0.02 9.05 19.65
C THR A 87 1.30 8.92 20.40
N ASN A 88 2.13 7.94 20.04
CA ASN A 88 3.44 7.77 20.64
C ASN A 88 4.55 8.35 19.76
N ASN A 89 5.58 8.93 20.38
CA ASN A 89 6.82 9.28 19.69
C ASN A 89 7.81 8.10 19.72
N GLN A 90 8.80 8.11 18.84
CA GLN A 90 9.99 7.24 18.87
C GLN A 90 10.66 7.17 20.26
N ASN A 91 10.47 8.19 21.11
CA ASN A 91 11.04 8.32 22.45
C ASN A 91 10.17 7.71 23.58
N GLN A 92 9.13 6.93 23.25
CA GLN A 92 8.20 6.27 24.17
C GLN A 92 7.45 7.23 25.13
N SER A 93 7.29 8.48 24.75
CA SER A 93 6.45 9.46 25.45
C SER A 93 5.12 9.62 24.73
N LEU A 94 4.02 9.69 25.47
CA LEU A 94 2.70 9.95 24.91
C LEU A 94 2.62 11.41 24.44
N LEU A 95 2.38 11.62 23.14
CA LEU A 95 2.08 12.91 22.56
C LEU A 95 0.57 13.13 22.57
N ILE A 96 0.15 14.36 22.88
CA ILE A 96 -1.24 14.77 23.03
C ILE A 96 -1.48 15.96 22.11
N GLY A 97 -2.29 15.77 21.08
CA GLY A 97 -2.82 16.86 20.26
C GLY A 97 -4.02 17.50 20.94
N SER A 98 -4.02 18.82 21.06
CA SER A 98 -5.12 19.58 21.66
C SER A 98 -5.39 20.89 20.92
N SER A 99 -6.43 21.60 21.34
CA SER A 99 -6.83 22.87 20.74
C SER A 99 -5.83 24.02 20.93
N LEU A 100 -4.80 23.87 21.77
CA LEU A 100 -3.73 24.87 21.95
C LEU A 100 -2.35 24.34 21.52
N GLY A 101 -2.31 23.18 20.85
CA GLY A 101 -1.08 22.59 20.30
C GLY A 101 -0.79 21.18 20.80
N ILE A 102 0.45 20.74 20.56
CA ILE A 102 0.95 19.42 20.96
C ILE A 102 1.58 19.50 22.33
N TYR A 103 1.26 18.51 23.15
CA TYR A 103 1.85 18.30 24.45
C TYR A 103 2.50 16.93 24.55
N SER A 104 3.52 16.80 25.39
CA SER A 104 4.11 15.51 25.73
C SER A 104 3.84 15.18 27.19
N LEU A 105 3.37 13.96 27.46
CA LEU A 105 3.16 13.40 28.78
C LEU A 105 4.32 12.43 29.13
N PRO A 106 5.22 12.82 30.04
CA PRO A 106 6.37 12.01 30.44
C PRO A 106 5.98 10.87 31.42
N PHE A 107 6.78 9.79 31.49
CA PHE A 107 6.55 8.66 32.41
C PHE A 107 6.35 9.12 33.88
N ARG A 108 5.17 8.84 34.45
CA ARG A 108 4.72 9.24 35.81
C ARG A 108 4.76 10.75 36.12
N SER A 109 4.88 11.62 35.13
CA SER A 109 4.75 13.06 35.31
C SER A 109 3.29 13.46 35.10
N HIS A 110 2.77 14.30 36.00
CA HIS A 110 1.49 14.97 35.81
C HIS A 110 1.69 16.38 35.21
N ASP A 111 2.81 16.63 34.53
CA ASP A 111 3.14 17.92 33.92
C ASP A 111 3.12 17.78 32.39
N LEU A 112 2.27 18.55 31.70
CA LEU A 112 2.20 18.64 30.24
C LEU A 112 3.29 19.62 29.77
N LYS A 113 4.15 19.20 28.84
CA LYS A 113 5.12 20.09 28.17
C LYS A 113 4.55 20.59 26.84
N ALA A 114 4.53 21.90 26.59
CA ALA A 114 3.89 22.49 25.41
C ALA A 114 4.86 22.85 24.25
N ALA A 115 4.29 22.77 23.03
CA ALA A 115 4.54 23.48 21.76
C ALA A 115 5.78 23.15 20.88
N LEU A 116 5.49 22.72 19.64
CA LEU A 116 6.39 22.62 18.48
C LEU A 116 6.35 23.92 17.64
N ILE A 117 7.48 24.28 17.02
CA ILE A 117 7.50 25.18 15.85
C ILE A 117 7.63 24.28 14.63
N LEU A 118 6.69 24.37 13.69
CA LEU A 118 6.52 23.42 12.60
C LEU A 118 6.94 24.10 11.30
N HIS A 119 7.88 23.49 10.57
CA HIS A 119 8.22 23.86 9.20
C HIS A 119 7.23 23.13 8.28
N SER A 120 6.49 23.86 7.44
CA SER A 120 5.30 23.34 6.75
C SER A 120 5.58 22.86 5.32
N GLU A 121 4.75 21.91 4.88
CA GLU A 121 4.23 21.81 3.51
C GLU A 121 2.70 21.80 3.61
N HIS A 122 2.05 22.67 2.84
CA HIS A 122 0.59 22.80 2.78
C HIS A 122 0.08 21.91 1.63
N LEU A 123 -0.65 20.84 1.95
CA LEU A 123 -0.93 19.79 0.96
C LEU A 123 -2.37 19.74 0.42
N LEU A 124 -3.40 20.28 1.08
CA LEU A 124 -4.79 20.47 0.54
C LEU A 124 -5.72 21.06 1.63
N ASP A 125 -6.70 21.88 1.22
CA ASP A 125 -7.86 22.29 2.04
C ASP A 125 -8.95 21.21 1.96
N THR A 126 -9.31 20.54 3.06
CA THR A 126 -10.66 19.97 3.31
C THR A 126 -10.74 19.14 4.60
N GLY A 127 -11.32 19.70 5.66
CA GLY A 127 -12.26 19.02 6.58
C GLY A 127 -11.90 17.64 7.14
N ILE A 128 -10.63 17.38 7.42
CA ILE A 128 -10.15 16.07 7.90
C ILE A 128 -10.71 15.79 9.30
N GLN A 129 -11.29 14.60 9.46
CA GLN A 129 -11.92 14.16 10.70
C GLN A 129 -11.05 13.19 11.51
N HIS A 130 -10.27 12.35 10.83
CA HIS A 130 -9.50 11.28 11.44
C HIS A 130 -8.28 10.94 10.56
N ILE A 131 -7.16 10.59 11.18
CA ILE A 131 -5.97 10.04 10.49
C ILE A 131 -5.56 8.72 11.14
N THR A 132 -5.07 7.78 10.35
CA THR A 132 -4.56 6.50 10.86
C THR A 132 -3.42 5.99 9.97
N ALA A 133 -2.48 5.25 10.54
CA ALA A 133 -1.36 4.67 9.82
C ALA A 133 -1.11 3.23 10.28
N ILE A 134 -0.62 2.40 9.35
CA ILE A 134 -0.09 1.06 9.64
C ILE A 134 1.43 1.14 9.56
N ALA A 135 2.14 0.40 10.42
CA ALA A 135 3.58 0.26 10.30
C ALA A 135 3.97 -0.23 8.89
N GLY A 136 4.62 0.63 8.11
CA GLY A 136 5.07 0.31 6.75
C GLY A 136 4.03 0.46 5.64
N SER A 137 2.81 0.93 5.92
CA SER A 137 1.78 1.22 4.89
C SER A 137 1.42 2.71 4.87
N PRO A 138 0.90 3.28 3.78
CA PRO A 138 0.65 4.72 3.68
C PRO A 138 -0.33 5.26 4.73
N LEU A 139 -0.19 6.55 5.07
CA LEU A 139 -1.13 7.27 5.93
C LEU A 139 -2.51 7.32 5.27
N ILE A 140 -3.57 7.01 6.02
CA ILE A 140 -4.95 7.13 5.59
C ILE A 140 -5.60 8.25 6.38
N ALA A 141 -6.19 9.23 5.68
CA ALA A 141 -6.96 10.30 6.29
C ALA A 141 -8.42 10.25 5.85
N GLN A 142 -9.35 10.56 6.75
CA GLN A 142 -10.77 10.64 6.46
C GLN A 142 -11.19 12.09 6.26
N ASN A 143 -11.81 12.37 5.12
CA ASN A 143 -12.61 13.58 4.89
C ASN A 143 -14.12 13.23 4.96
N GLN A 144 -15.01 14.23 5.00
CA GLN A 144 -16.46 14.05 5.12
C GLN A 144 -17.04 13.03 4.12
N ASN A 145 -16.51 12.96 2.89
CA ASN A 145 -17.08 12.15 1.81
C ASN A 145 -16.09 11.16 1.15
N SER A 146 -14.84 11.03 1.64
CA SER A 146 -13.83 10.17 1.00
C SER A 146 -12.67 9.81 1.94
N LEU A 147 -11.99 8.69 1.66
CA LEU A 147 -10.66 8.44 2.22
C LEU A 147 -9.61 9.15 1.39
N LEU A 148 -8.53 9.59 2.02
CA LEU A 148 -7.33 10.10 1.38
C LEU A 148 -6.19 9.14 1.72
N ILE A 149 -5.44 8.68 0.73
CA ILE A 149 -4.30 7.79 0.93
C ILE A 149 -3.03 8.53 0.57
N GLU A 150 -2.03 8.46 1.44
CA GLU A 150 -0.71 8.99 1.16
C GLU A 150 -0.01 8.12 0.11
N HIS A 151 0.48 8.74 -0.95
CA HIS A 151 1.27 8.06 -1.96
C HIS A 151 2.41 8.98 -2.40
N GLN A 152 3.64 8.61 -2.06
CA GLN A 152 4.86 9.34 -2.44
C GLN A 152 4.86 10.83 -2.03
N GLY A 153 4.26 11.16 -0.88
CA GLY A 153 4.22 12.52 -0.34
C GLY A 153 2.99 13.35 -0.73
N GLU A 154 2.03 12.80 -1.49
CA GLU A 154 0.75 13.45 -1.79
C GLU A 154 -0.42 12.62 -1.21
N LEU A 155 -1.50 13.30 -0.79
CA LEU A 155 -2.73 12.65 -0.33
C LEU A 155 -3.74 12.57 -1.49
N LEU A 156 -4.05 11.37 -1.94
CA LEU A 156 -4.95 11.13 -3.07
C LEU A 156 -6.35 10.71 -2.58
N PRO A 157 -7.44 11.33 -3.08
CA PRO A 157 -8.79 10.92 -2.72
C PRO A 157 -9.15 9.57 -3.33
N GLN A 158 -9.60 8.66 -2.48
CA GLN A 158 -10.15 7.36 -2.79
C GLN A 158 -11.65 7.38 -2.45
N PRO A 159 -12.55 7.45 -3.46
CA PRO A 159 -13.98 7.31 -3.20
C PRO A 159 -14.28 5.87 -2.77
N LEU A 160 -14.98 5.71 -1.66
CA LEU A 160 -15.48 4.41 -1.22
C LEU A 160 -16.93 4.26 -1.69
N GLN A 161 -17.15 3.39 -2.66
CA GLN A 161 -18.47 3.05 -3.18
C GLN A 161 -18.67 1.53 -3.07
N TYR A 162 -19.84 1.12 -2.59
CA TYR A 162 -20.29 -0.26 -2.56
C TYR A 162 -21.63 -0.33 -3.28
N ASP A 163 -21.76 -1.14 -4.34
CA ASP A 163 -22.96 -1.24 -5.19
C ASP A 163 -23.51 0.14 -5.65
N ASP A 164 -22.63 1.01 -6.17
CA ASP A 164 -22.93 2.37 -6.65
C ASP A 164 -23.45 3.35 -5.56
N GLU A 165 -23.52 2.93 -4.30
CA GLU A 165 -23.80 3.80 -3.15
C GLU A 165 -22.48 4.27 -2.50
N ALA A 166 -22.32 5.59 -2.38
CA ALA A 166 -21.19 6.17 -1.67
C ALA A 166 -21.31 5.92 -0.16
N VAL A 167 -20.23 5.46 0.47
CA VAL A 167 -20.15 5.36 1.93
C VAL A 167 -19.98 6.77 2.50
N GLN A 168 -21.02 7.32 3.12
CA GLN A 168 -21.08 8.74 3.49
C GLN A 168 -20.67 9.02 4.94
N SER A 169 -20.81 8.05 5.85
CA SER A 169 -20.67 8.31 7.29
C SER A 169 -19.78 7.29 8.03
N ILE A 170 -18.54 7.16 7.56
CA ILE A 170 -17.52 6.33 8.21
C ILE A 170 -17.26 6.87 9.62
N ARG A 171 -17.52 6.02 10.62
CA ARG A 171 -17.41 6.37 12.04
C ARG A 171 -16.03 6.13 12.62
N PHE A 172 -15.36 5.11 12.13
CA PHE A 172 -13.98 4.80 12.49
C PHE A 172 -13.34 4.03 11.34
N ILE A 173 -12.01 4.13 11.30
CA ILE A 173 -11.15 3.41 10.39
C ILE A 173 -10.15 2.69 11.28
N LYS A 174 -10.19 1.36 11.29
CA LYS A 174 -9.21 0.55 12.02
C LYS A 174 -8.48 -0.34 11.03
N PRO A 175 -7.18 -0.12 10.80
CA PRO A 175 -6.41 -1.09 10.06
C PRO A 175 -6.15 -2.31 10.93
N ILE A 176 -6.51 -3.49 10.42
CA ILE A 176 -6.31 -4.76 11.12
C ILE A 176 -5.73 -5.76 10.12
N ASN A 177 -4.48 -6.15 10.35
CA ASN A 177 -3.67 -6.92 9.39
C ASN A 177 -3.54 -6.15 8.05
N ASP A 178 -3.69 -6.84 6.92
CA ASP A 178 -3.60 -6.25 5.58
C ASP A 178 -4.90 -5.57 5.10
N TRP A 179 -5.92 -5.48 5.98
CA TRP A 179 -7.24 -4.98 5.63
C TRP A 179 -7.64 -3.76 6.46
N ILE A 180 -8.39 -2.86 5.84
CA ILE A 180 -8.89 -1.64 6.48
C ILE A 180 -10.36 -1.83 6.80
N TRP A 181 -10.69 -1.86 8.09
CA TRP A 181 -12.06 -2.04 8.59
C TRP A 181 -12.73 -0.68 8.77
N LEU A 182 -13.92 -0.56 8.19
CA LEU A 182 -14.71 0.66 8.12
C LEU A 182 -16.11 0.38 8.65
N ALA A 183 -16.72 1.32 9.35
CA ALA A 183 -18.10 1.16 9.83
C ALA A 183 -18.96 2.39 9.52
N GLU A 184 -20.09 2.16 8.87
CA GLU A 184 -21.10 3.18 8.54
C GLU A 184 -22.40 2.86 9.27
N GLY A 185 -22.60 3.45 10.45
CA GLY A 185 -23.83 3.25 11.22
C GLY A 185 -24.06 1.80 11.65
N ARG A 186 -24.80 1.03 10.84
CA ARG A 186 -25.11 -0.40 11.04
C ARG A 186 -24.32 -1.34 10.12
N ASP A 187 -23.71 -0.80 9.08
CA ASP A 187 -22.97 -1.56 8.09
C ASP A 187 -21.47 -1.55 8.38
N ILE A 188 -20.82 -2.65 8.03
CA ILE A 188 -19.38 -2.87 8.27
C ILE A 188 -18.78 -3.22 6.93
N TYR A 189 -17.71 -2.52 6.55
CA TYR A 189 -16.99 -2.74 5.32
C TYR A 189 -15.54 -3.10 5.59
N VAL A 190 -14.95 -3.84 4.67
CA VAL A 190 -13.53 -4.16 4.65
C VAL A 190 -12.97 -3.80 3.28
N TRP A 191 -11.84 -3.09 3.28
CA TRP A 191 -11.21 -2.54 2.10
C TRP A 191 -9.74 -2.96 2.01
N ASP A 192 -9.27 -3.27 0.80
CA ASP A 192 -7.93 -3.83 0.52
C ASP A 192 -6.79 -2.80 0.47
N GLY A 193 -7.10 -1.51 0.64
CA GLY A 193 -6.11 -0.44 0.78
C GLY A 193 -5.49 0.08 -0.52
N LEU A 194 -5.68 -0.60 -1.66
CA LEU A 194 -5.02 -0.26 -2.92
C LEU A 194 -5.95 -0.33 -4.15
N GLY A 195 -7.17 -0.87 -4.03
CA GLY A 195 -8.12 -1.02 -5.13
C GLY A 195 -9.53 -0.50 -4.83
N SER A 196 -10.48 -0.85 -5.71
CA SER A 196 -11.92 -0.58 -5.55
C SER A 196 -12.65 -1.68 -4.77
N ASN A 197 -11.92 -2.69 -4.26
CA ASN A 197 -12.53 -3.84 -3.63
C ASN A 197 -12.96 -3.49 -2.20
N LEU A 198 -14.21 -3.07 -2.08
CA LEU A 198 -14.89 -2.83 -0.82
C LEU A 198 -15.90 -3.95 -0.60
N PHE A 199 -15.83 -4.65 0.54
CA PHE A 199 -16.74 -5.76 0.86
C PHE A 199 -17.63 -5.39 2.05
N LYS A 200 -18.95 -5.56 1.91
CA LYS A 200 -19.93 -5.29 2.97
C LYS A 200 -20.22 -6.53 3.79
N LEU A 201 -19.67 -6.59 5.01
CA LEU A 201 -19.71 -7.78 5.88
C LEU A 201 -21.11 -8.14 6.41
N THR A 202 -22.09 -7.22 6.32
CA THR A 202 -23.47 -7.42 6.75
C THR A 202 -24.35 -8.11 5.69
N ILE A 203 -23.89 -8.26 4.44
CA ILE A 203 -24.70 -8.81 3.33
C ILE A 203 -23.98 -9.95 2.62
N GLU A 204 -22.92 -9.65 1.87
CA GLU A 204 -22.11 -10.60 1.10
C GLU A 204 -20.64 -10.42 1.44
N ASN A 205 -19.99 -11.48 1.92
CA ASN A 205 -18.60 -11.41 2.36
C ASN A 205 -17.85 -12.74 2.13
N PRO A 206 -16.72 -12.71 1.39
CA PRO A 206 -15.89 -13.89 1.20
C PRO A 206 -14.99 -14.24 2.41
N ILE A 207 -14.80 -13.30 3.35
CA ILE A 207 -13.81 -13.39 4.44
C ILE A 207 -14.41 -13.98 5.73
N THR A 208 -15.65 -13.62 6.07
CA THR A 208 -16.28 -13.96 7.37
C THR A 208 -17.70 -14.48 7.18
N ALA A 209 -18.23 -15.17 8.21
CA ALA A 209 -19.68 -15.42 8.28
C ALA A 209 -20.44 -14.07 8.38
N LYS A 210 -21.68 -14.03 7.86
CA LYS A 210 -22.55 -12.85 7.91
C LYS A 210 -22.62 -12.32 9.34
N LEU A 211 -22.11 -11.10 9.55
CA LEU A 211 -22.10 -10.49 10.87
C LEU A 211 -23.52 -10.04 11.27
N PRO A 212 -23.86 -10.10 12.57
CA PRO A 212 -25.18 -9.66 13.03
C PRO A 212 -25.39 -8.16 12.79
N GLU A 213 -26.61 -7.81 12.39
CA GLU A 213 -27.00 -6.41 12.26
C GLU A 213 -27.00 -5.71 13.62
N GLY A 214 -26.45 -4.50 13.66
CA GLY A 214 -26.40 -3.70 14.86
C GLY A 214 -25.51 -2.47 14.66
N ARG A 215 -25.65 -1.48 15.54
CA ARG A 215 -24.78 -0.31 15.51
C ARG A 215 -23.43 -0.67 16.10
N LEU A 216 -22.42 -0.85 15.24
CA LEU A 216 -21.05 -1.11 15.67
C LEU A 216 -20.46 0.16 16.32
N ILE A 217 -19.80 -0.04 17.46
CA ILE A 217 -19.20 1.01 18.27
C ILE A 217 -17.68 0.96 18.15
N ASP A 218 -17.08 -0.23 18.27
CA ASP A 218 -15.62 -0.40 18.23
C ASP A 218 -15.23 -1.84 17.86
N ILE A 219 -13.98 -2.02 17.42
CA ILE A 219 -13.37 -3.32 17.06
C ILE A 219 -12.01 -3.43 17.73
N GLU A 220 -11.73 -4.56 18.39
CA GLU A 220 -10.43 -4.78 19.01
C GLU A 220 -9.85 -6.17 18.65
N PRO A 221 -8.70 -6.24 17.96
CA PRO A 221 -8.02 -7.50 17.68
C PRO A 221 -7.31 -8.05 18.94
N THR A 222 -7.21 -9.37 19.06
CA THR A 222 -6.56 -10.08 20.17
C THR A 222 -5.74 -11.26 19.63
N ASP A 223 -4.86 -11.84 20.43
CA ASP A 223 -4.05 -13.00 20.02
C ASP A 223 -4.89 -14.22 19.57
N ASN A 224 -6.13 -14.33 20.09
CA ASN A 224 -7.03 -15.47 19.86
C ASN A 224 -8.22 -15.15 18.94
N GLY A 225 -8.21 -14.01 18.24
CA GLY A 225 -9.31 -13.58 17.36
C GLY A 225 -9.63 -12.10 17.47
N MET A 226 -10.88 -11.71 17.25
CA MET A 226 -11.31 -10.30 17.23
C MET A 226 -12.62 -10.09 17.98
N TYR A 227 -12.72 -8.99 18.74
CA TYR A 227 -13.95 -8.59 19.41
C TYR A 227 -14.60 -7.40 18.69
N LEU A 228 -15.90 -7.50 18.44
CA LEU A 228 -16.75 -6.46 17.86
C LEU A 228 -17.74 -5.97 18.93
N LEU A 229 -17.67 -4.70 19.30
CA LEU A 229 -18.60 -4.08 20.24
C LEU A 229 -19.75 -3.42 19.49
N TYR A 230 -20.96 -3.91 19.69
CA TYR A 230 -22.18 -3.25 19.26
C TYR A 230 -22.83 -2.48 20.41
N SER A 231 -23.81 -1.63 20.12
CA SER A 231 -24.52 -0.86 21.14
C SER A 231 -25.21 -1.73 22.19
N ASP A 232 -25.63 -2.94 21.82
CA ASP A 232 -26.52 -3.80 22.63
C ASP A 232 -25.89 -5.17 22.97
N PHE A 233 -24.82 -5.56 22.28
CA PHE A 233 -24.16 -6.86 22.44
C PHE A 233 -22.67 -6.79 22.04
N ILE A 234 -21.88 -7.74 22.51
CA ILE A 234 -20.49 -7.94 22.08
C ILE A 234 -20.38 -9.26 21.31
N VAL A 235 -19.57 -9.27 20.26
CA VAL A 235 -19.33 -10.42 19.38
C VAL A 235 -17.86 -10.79 19.42
N GLN A 236 -17.57 -12.08 19.45
CA GLN A 236 -16.21 -12.62 19.30
C GLN A 236 -16.10 -13.41 17.99
N LEU A 237 -15.07 -13.09 17.22
CA LEU A 237 -14.62 -13.82 16.04
C LEU A 237 -13.34 -14.59 16.36
N ASP A 238 -13.13 -15.76 15.76
CA ASP A 238 -11.85 -16.49 15.83
C ASP A 238 -10.80 -15.89 14.89
N SER A 239 -9.60 -16.48 14.86
CA SER A 239 -8.51 -16.11 13.95
C SER A 239 -8.80 -16.38 12.46
N SER A 240 -9.86 -17.15 12.15
CA SER A 240 -10.40 -17.32 10.81
C SER A 240 -11.63 -16.43 10.55
N TYR A 241 -11.83 -15.42 11.41
CA TYR A 241 -12.94 -14.46 11.40
C TYR A 241 -14.34 -15.08 11.44
N ARG A 242 -14.49 -16.30 11.96
CA ARG A 242 -15.80 -16.94 12.11
C ARG A 242 -16.42 -16.49 13.42
N LEU A 243 -17.74 -16.27 13.38
CA LEU A 243 -18.53 -15.94 14.57
C LEU A 243 -18.47 -17.09 15.58
N VAL A 244 -17.80 -16.87 16.72
CA VAL A 244 -17.68 -17.86 17.80
C VAL A 244 -18.75 -17.63 18.85
N HIS A 245 -18.89 -16.38 19.30
CA HIS A 245 -19.77 -16.06 20.42
C HIS A 245 -20.44 -14.70 20.24
N ARG A 246 -21.68 -14.59 20.72
CA ARG A 246 -22.46 -13.33 20.76
C ARG A 246 -23.11 -13.22 22.13
N GLN A 247 -22.79 -12.14 22.85
CA GLN A 247 -23.28 -11.93 24.21
C GLN A 247 -23.98 -10.58 24.36
N PRO A 248 -25.27 -10.54 24.72
CA PRO A 248 -25.98 -9.29 25.03
C PRO A 248 -25.35 -8.56 26.22
N LEU A 249 -25.23 -7.24 26.13
CA LEU A 249 -24.65 -6.42 27.20
C LEU A 249 -25.53 -6.38 28.45
N ASP A 250 -26.85 -6.55 28.29
CA ASP A 250 -27.81 -6.62 29.42
C ASP A 250 -27.52 -7.78 30.38
N VAL A 251 -26.94 -8.88 29.86
CA VAL A 251 -26.57 -10.06 30.66
C VAL A 251 -25.29 -9.81 31.47
N LEU A 252 -24.50 -8.81 31.10
CA LEU A 252 -23.22 -8.46 31.72
C LEU A 252 -23.34 -7.40 32.84
N ASP A 253 -24.56 -6.94 33.19
CA ASP A 253 -24.83 -5.85 34.16
C ASP A 253 -24.00 -4.56 33.89
N ILE A 254 -23.80 -4.27 32.61
CA ILE A 254 -23.06 -3.09 32.17
C ILE A 254 -23.96 -1.86 32.28
N LYS A 255 -23.50 -0.84 33.01
CA LYS A 255 -24.24 0.41 33.25
C LYS A 255 -23.65 1.54 32.43
N GLY A 256 -24.54 2.32 31.81
CA GLY A 256 -24.19 3.45 30.94
C GLY A 256 -23.98 3.02 29.49
N ALA A 257 -23.97 3.99 28.58
CA ALA A 257 -23.76 3.72 27.16
C ALA A 257 -22.31 3.29 26.92
N VAL A 258 -22.12 2.15 26.24
CA VAL A 258 -20.80 1.67 25.84
C VAL A 258 -20.15 2.65 24.85
N ARG A 259 -18.83 2.81 24.96
CA ARG A 259 -18.07 3.83 24.21
C ARG A 259 -16.89 3.26 23.45
N GLN A 260 -16.12 2.36 24.06
CA GLN A 260 -14.85 1.91 23.50
C GLN A 260 -14.47 0.54 24.06
N LEU A 261 -13.85 -0.31 23.22
CA LEU A 261 -13.10 -1.49 23.63
C LEU A 261 -11.61 -1.19 23.55
N SER A 262 -10.83 -1.75 24.46
CA SER A 262 -9.39 -1.56 24.48
C SER A 262 -8.71 -2.77 25.09
N LEU A 263 -7.65 -3.25 24.45
CA LEU A 263 -6.83 -4.36 24.92
C LEU A 263 -5.62 -3.84 25.71
N ALA A 264 -5.51 -4.26 26.97
CA ALA A 264 -4.34 -3.94 27.79
C ALA A 264 -3.15 -4.87 27.46
N GLN A 265 -1.92 -4.45 27.78
CA GLN A 265 -0.69 -5.21 27.49
C GLN A 265 -0.63 -6.64 28.08
N ASN A 266 -1.41 -6.90 29.12
CA ASN A 266 -1.58 -8.22 29.73
C ASN A 266 -2.66 -9.06 29.04
N GLN A 267 -3.10 -8.68 27.83
CA GLN A 267 -4.18 -9.31 27.06
C GLN A 267 -5.55 -9.27 27.78
N GLU A 268 -5.71 -8.39 28.78
CA GLU A 268 -7.00 -8.16 29.41
C GLU A 268 -7.82 -7.18 28.57
N LEU A 269 -9.02 -7.59 28.15
CA LEU A 269 -9.94 -6.74 27.41
C LEU A 269 -10.69 -5.81 28.37
N THR A 270 -10.74 -4.52 28.05
CA THR A 270 -11.44 -3.52 28.86
C THR A 270 -12.52 -2.81 28.03
N LEU A 271 -13.66 -2.55 28.66
CA LEU A 271 -14.82 -1.90 28.08
C LEU A 271 -15.10 -0.60 28.83
N LEU A 272 -15.08 0.51 28.10
CA LEU A 272 -15.44 1.81 28.61
C LEU A 272 -16.92 2.10 28.38
N THR A 273 -17.61 2.55 29.43
CA THR A 273 -18.95 3.15 29.33
C THR A 273 -18.92 4.62 29.71
N SER A 274 -20.02 5.32 29.47
CA SER A 274 -20.21 6.71 29.90
C SER A 274 -20.02 6.94 31.40
N SER A 275 -20.03 5.89 32.22
CA SER A 275 -20.00 5.99 33.69
C SER A 275 -18.95 5.13 34.38
N ASN A 276 -18.51 4.02 33.79
CA ASN A 276 -17.61 3.06 34.42
C ASN A 276 -16.65 2.43 33.39
N LEU A 277 -15.57 1.84 33.90
CA LEU A 277 -14.71 0.94 33.16
C LEU A 277 -14.95 -0.49 33.65
N TYR A 278 -15.07 -1.42 32.72
CA TYR A 278 -15.29 -2.84 32.99
C TYR A 278 -14.10 -3.64 32.44
N ARG A 279 -13.65 -4.63 33.19
CA ARG A 279 -12.73 -5.66 32.70
C ARG A 279 -13.55 -6.83 32.20
N LEU A 280 -13.30 -7.25 30.97
CA LEU A 280 -13.95 -8.38 30.34
C LEU A 280 -13.02 -9.60 30.42
N GLU A 281 -13.50 -10.65 31.09
CA GLU A 281 -12.78 -11.92 31.22
C GLU A 281 -13.57 -13.01 30.49
N ALA A 282 -12.91 -13.78 29.63
CA ALA A 282 -13.51 -14.94 28.97
C ALA A 282 -13.43 -16.16 29.89
N SER A 283 -14.58 -16.78 30.18
CA SER A 283 -14.67 -18.07 30.86
C SER A 283 -14.20 -19.21 29.95
N ALA A 284 -13.83 -20.36 30.51
CA ALA A 284 -13.43 -21.57 29.78
C ALA A 284 -14.49 -22.07 28.78
N ASP A 285 -15.76 -21.74 29.02
CA ASP A 285 -16.89 -22.07 28.14
C ASP A 285 -17.18 -20.99 27.07
N GLY A 286 -16.33 -19.96 26.93
CA GLY A 286 -16.46 -18.87 25.97
C GLY A 286 -17.38 -17.71 26.40
N ALA A 287 -18.07 -17.83 27.53
CA ALA A 287 -18.89 -16.75 28.08
C ALA A 287 -18.02 -15.61 28.65
N ILE A 288 -18.34 -14.37 28.28
CA ILE A 288 -17.67 -13.17 28.79
C ILE A 288 -18.29 -12.80 30.15
N VAL A 289 -17.46 -12.40 31.09
CA VAL A 289 -17.84 -11.85 32.39
C VAL A 289 -17.29 -10.44 32.49
N ALA A 290 -18.14 -9.48 32.87
CA ALA A 290 -17.74 -8.08 33.04
C ALA A 290 -17.58 -7.74 34.53
N ASN A 291 -16.35 -7.48 34.95
CA ASN A 291 -16.03 -7.03 36.30
C ASN A 291 -15.87 -5.51 36.29
N SER A 292 -16.77 -4.78 36.94
CA SER A 292 -16.64 -3.32 37.07
C SER A 292 -15.40 -2.99 37.90
N PHE A 293 -14.49 -2.21 37.34
CA PHE A 293 -13.33 -1.71 38.07
C PHE A 293 -13.20 -0.22 37.81
N ASN A 294 -13.38 0.59 38.84
CA ASN A 294 -13.16 2.03 38.75
C ASN A 294 -11.74 2.34 39.25
N PRO A 295 -10.76 2.56 38.36
CA PRO A 295 -9.41 2.93 38.76
C PRO A 295 -9.31 4.32 39.41
N SER A 296 -10.31 5.19 39.24
CA SER A 296 -10.18 6.64 39.52
C SER A 296 -10.50 7.02 40.98
N LYS A 297 -9.66 7.89 41.55
CA LYS A 297 -9.95 8.63 42.80
C LYS A 297 -10.03 10.15 42.60
N HIS A 298 -9.56 10.67 41.45
CA HIS A 298 -9.31 12.10 41.24
C HIS A 298 -10.18 12.75 40.17
N ILE A 299 -10.55 12.03 39.10
CA ILE A 299 -11.49 12.52 38.09
C ILE A 299 -12.88 11.90 38.30
N THR A 300 -13.95 12.72 38.23
CA THR A 300 -15.34 12.26 38.37
C THR A 300 -16.21 12.72 37.19
N GLY A 301 -17.17 11.89 36.78
CA GLY A 301 -18.13 12.25 35.73
C GLY A 301 -17.65 11.96 34.31
N PRO A 302 -18.56 12.00 33.32
CA PRO A 302 -18.67 11.00 32.26
C PRO A 302 -17.40 10.84 31.42
N TRP A 303 -17.02 9.58 31.24
CA TRP A 303 -15.74 9.19 30.66
C TRP A 303 -15.88 9.22 29.14
N GLN A 304 -14.88 9.79 28.47
CA GLN A 304 -14.89 9.98 27.03
C GLN A 304 -14.07 8.90 26.32
N GLN A 305 -12.84 8.67 26.79
CA GLN A 305 -11.87 7.81 26.10
C GLN A 305 -10.92 7.16 27.09
N TYR A 306 -10.51 5.92 26.79
CA TYR A 306 -9.51 5.17 27.53
C TYR A 306 -8.42 4.72 26.58
N TYR A 307 -7.18 5.12 26.83
CA TYR A 307 -6.03 4.86 25.96
C TYR A 307 -5.06 3.89 26.62
N THR A 308 -4.74 2.80 25.93
CA THR A 308 -3.85 1.73 26.40
C THR A 308 -2.76 1.44 25.36
N ALA A 309 -1.63 2.13 25.43
CA ALA A 309 -0.52 1.83 24.52
C ALA A 309 0.83 1.95 25.24
N HIS A 310 1.75 1.04 24.91
CA HIS A 310 3.13 1.02 25.42
C HIS A 310 3.24 1.14 26.96
N GLY A 311 2.28 0.57 27.69
CA GLY A 311 2.24 0.52 29.15
C GLY A 311 1.70 1.80 29.81
N PHE A 312 1.23 2.77 29.02
CA PHE A 312 0.40 3.87 29.50
C PHE A 312 -1.07 3.48 29.46
N ASN A 313 -1.75 3.59 30.59
CA ASN A 313 -3.20 3.53 30.70
C ASN A 313 -3.68 4.92 31.11
N VAL A 314 -4.36 5.62 30.21
CA VAL A 314 -4.78 7.00 30.40
C VAL A 314 -6.29 7.10 30.23
N LEU A 315 -6.95 7.81 31.15
CA LEU A 315 -8.38 8.04 31.13
C LEU A 315 -8.68 9.51 30.94
N ILE A 316 -9.63 9.81 30.05
CA ILE A 316 -10.06 11.15 29.74
C ILE A 316 -11.57 11.28 29.98
N ASN A 317 -11.99 12.35 30.67
CA ASN A 317 -13.40 12.66 30.83
C ASN A 317 -13.92 13.65 29.76
N ASN A 318 -15.24 13.84 29.70
CA ASN A 318 -15.88 14.77 28.75
C ASN A 318 -15.47 16.24 28.91
N ARG A 319 -14.76 16.61 29.98
CA ARG A 319 -14.21 17.96 30.20
C ARG A 319 -12.78 18.11 29.68
N GLY A 320 -12.19 17.04 29.14
CA GLY A 320 -10.79 17.02 28.71
C GLY A 320 -9.79 16.89 29.86
N GLU A 321 -10.25 16.54 31.07
CA GLU A 321 -9.37 16.24 32.19
C GLU A 321 -8.78 14.83 31.99
N LEU A 322 -7.47 14.71 32.19
CA LEU A 322 -6.70 13.49 31.93
C LEU A 322 -6.12 12.92 33.23
N GLU A 323 -6.35 11.63 33.47
CA GLU A 323 -5.76 10.88 34.60
C GLU A 323 -4.94 9.71 34.06
N VAL A 324 -3.70 9.62 34.53
CA VAL A 324 -2.80 8.52 34.20
C VAL A 324 -3.03 7.39 35.21
N ILE A 325 -3.76 6.35 34.81
CA ILE A 325 -4.09 5.19 35.64
C ILE A 325 -2.84 4.32 35.88
N ASN A 326 -2.08 4.10 34.81
CA ASN A 326 -0.81 3.37 34.89
C ASN A 326 0.17 4.00 33.90
N ALA A 327 1.45 4.01 34.26
CA ALA A 327 2.54 4.41 33.39
C ALA A 327 3.68 3.42 33.57
N PRO A 328 4.50 3.20 32.53
CA PRO A 328 5.59 2.24 32.62
C PRO A 328 6.59 2.63 33.72
N ASP A 329 7.27 1.64 34.30
CA ASP A 329 8.21 1.88 35.39
C ASP A 329 9.38 2.77 34.91
N PRO A 330 9.61 3.95 35.52
CA PRO A 330 10.73 4.82 35.15
C PRO A 330 12.11 4.18 35.34
N SER A 331 12.22 3.04 36.04
CA SER A 331 13.43 2.21 36.10
C SER A 331 13.76 1.51 34.76
N GLN A 332 12.76 1.30 33.91
CA GLN A 332 12.91 0.74 32.55
C GLN A 332 13.04 1.81 31.46
N ALA A 333 12.84 3.08 31.81
CA ALA A 333 12.98 4.19 30.86
C ALA A 333 14.44 4.27 30.37
N LYS A 334 14.66 3.91 29.11
CA LYS A 334 15.98 4.04 28.48
C LYS A 334 16.28 5.51 28.21
N LEU A 335 17.55 5.88 28.36
CA LEU A 335 18.04 7.20 27.95
C LEU A 335 18.02 7.23 26.41
N TRP A 336 17.33 8.21 25.83
CA TRP A 336 17.36 8.42 24.40
C TRP A 336 18.74 8.99 24.04
N LEU A 337 19.33 8.42 23.01
CA LEU A 337 20.67 8.68 22.54
C LEU A 337 20.66 8.60 21.02
N ASN A 338 21.08 9.67 20.36
CA ASN A 338 21.34 9.68 18.92
C ASN A 338 22.75 10.24 18.67
N ALA A 339 23.47 9.63 17.71
CA ALA A 339 24.80 10.04 17.29
C ALA A 339 24.86 10.05 15.77
N GLU A 340 24.92 11.24 15.17
CA GLU A 340 24.97 11.44 13.73
C GLU A 340 26.35 11.94 13.29
N VAL A 341 26.90 11.31 12.24
CA VAL A 341 28.18 11.69 11.64
C VAL A 341 27.94 12.61 10.46
N SER A 342 28.38 13.88 10.56
CA SER A 342 28.30 14.81 9.43
C SER A 342 29.36 14.50 8.36
N SER A 343 29.13 14.93 7.13
CA SER A 343 30.09 14.87 6.01
C SER A 343 31.44 15.54 6.28
N SER A 344 31.52 16.39 7.31
CA SER A 344 32.75 17.06 7.78
C SER A 344 33.56 16.25 8.81
N GLY A 345 33.11 15.04 9.17
CA GLY A 345 33.69 14.21 10.23
C GLY A 345 33.37 14.70 11.65
N ALA A 346 32.49 15.69 11.79
CA ALA A 346 31.97 16.09 13.10
C ALA A 346 30.79 15.20 13.49
N VAL A 347 30.79 14.71 14.73
CA VAL A 347 29.68 13.92 15.28
C VAL A 347 28.82 14.81 16.15
N TYR A 348 27.51 14.78 15.87
CA TYR A 348 26.47 15.46 16.62
C TYR A 348 25.78 14.43 17.49
N ILE A 349 25.81 14.67 18.80
CA ILE A 349 25.31 13.75 19.79
C ILE A 349 24.19 14.43 20.56
N ASP A 350 23.00 13.87 20.45
CA ASP A 350 21.83 14.32 21.19
C ASP A 350 21.40 13.24 22.19
N TYR A 351 21.06 13.67 23.41
CA TYR A 351 20.59 12.78 24.45
C TYR A 351 19.52 13.45 25.30
N SER A 352 18.54 12.65 25.72
CA SER A 352 17.46 13.13 26.58
C SER A 352 16.85 11.99 27.38
N ARG A 353 16.25 12.31 28.53
CA ARG A 353 15.47 11.36 29.31
C ARG A 353 13.97 11.62 29.07
N PRO A 354 13.15 10.60 28.79
CA PRO A 354 11.74 10.79 28.48
C PRO A 354 10.87 11.34 29.62
N ALA A 355 11.38 11.52 30.85
CA ALA A 355 10.50 11.69 32.01
C ALA A 355 11.08 12.34 33.28
N PHE A 356 11.53 13.61 33.26
CA PHE A 356 11.68 14.36 34.52
C PHE A 356 11.54 15.89 34.34
N ASN A 357 11.14 16.54 35.44
CA ASN A 357 10.88 17.98 35.55
C ASN A 357 12.18 18.78 35.34
N LEU A 358 12.18 19.73 34.39
CA LEU A 358 13.35 20.50 33.93
C LEU A 358 13.80 21.58 34.94
N THR A 359 13.06 21.75 36.03
CA THR A 359 13.29 22.80 37.03
C THR A 359 14.33 22.42 38.09
N GLN A 360 14.75 21.14 38.18
CA GLN A 360 15.84 20.71 39.05
C GLN A 360 17.14 20.49 38.26
N PRO A 361 18.31 20.90 38.80
CA PRO A 361 19.60 20.68 38.14
C PRO A 361 19.91 19.18 38.06
N GLN A 362 19.81 18.62 36.87
CA GLN A 362 20.17 17.23 36.61
C GLN A 362 21.67 17.15 36.35
N THR A 363 22.30 16.07 36.83
CA THR A 363 23.67 15.73 36.45
C THR A 363 23.60 14.61 35.42
N PHE A 364 23.79 14.98 34.16
CA PHE A 364 24.08 14.03 33.12
C PHE A 364 25.59 13.83 33.10
N GLU A 365 26.01 12.60 32.96
CA GLU A 365 27.39 12.26 32.75
C GLU A 365 27.50 11.45 31.46
N TYR A 366 28.42 11.84 30.58
CA TYR A 366 28.66 11.09 29.37
C TYR A 366 30.14 10.73 29.25
N ARG A 367 30.39 9.61 28.59
CA ARG A 367 31.72 9.13 28.23
C ARG A 367 31.66 8.53 26.83
N ILE A 368 32.76 8.55 26.12
CA ILE A 368 32.85 8.02 24.76
C ILE A 368 34.02 7.07 24.75
N ASP A 369 33.73 5.78 24.71
CA ASP A 369 34.75 4.75 24.74
C ASP A 369 35.31 4.59 23.31
N PRO A 370 36.66 4.60 23.12
CA PRO A 370 37.71 4.68 24.15
C PRO A 370 38.30 6.09 24.41
N ILE A 371 37.91 7.13 23.68
CA ILE A 371 38.59 8.45 23.71
C ILE A 371 38.46 9.16 25.07
N GLN A 372 37.30 9.05 25.69
CA GLN A 372 36.94 9.77 26.89
C GLN A 372 36.23 8.81 27.84
N THR A 373 37.00 7.99 28.53
CA THR A 373 36.50 7.00 29.51
C THR A 373 36.07 7.63 30.83
N ALA A 374 36.54 8.85 31.12
CA ALA A 374 36.12 9.64 32.27
C ALA A 374 34.76 10.28 32.03
N TRP A 375 33.86 10.12 33.00
CA TRP A 375 32.54 10.74 33.00
C TRP A 375 32.63 12.27 33.02
N GLN A 376 32.07 12.93 32.01
CA GLN A 376 31.97 14.39 31.92
C GLN A 376 30.59 14.85 32.35
N LYS A 377 30.53 15.75 33.35
CA LYS A 377 29.27 16.31 33.84
C LYS A 377 28.74 17.38 32.90
N THR A 378 27.47 17.26 32.54
CA THR A 378 26.70 18.25 31.81
C THR A 378 25.36 18.47 32.50
N PHE A 379 24.90 19.72 32.48
CA PHE A 379 23.72 20.18 33.24
C PHE A 379 22.54 20.55 32.34
N GLN A 380 22.69 20.41 31.01
CA GLN A 380 21.64 20.74 30.05
C GLN A 380 21.26 19.50 29.21
N PRO A 381 19.98 19.08 29.23
CA PRO A 381 19.47 18.08 28.29
C PRO A 381 19.30 18.69 26.88
N LEU A 382 19.37 17.85 25.83
CA LEU A 382 19.20 18.24 24.41
C LEU A 382 20.23 19.27 23.90
N GLN A 383 21.44 19.25 24.43
CA GLN A 383 22.52 20.06 23.89
C GLN A 383 23.43 19.18 23.04
N ALA A 384 23.35 19.34 21.72
CA ALA A 384 24.21 18.65 20.78
C ALA A 384 25.68 18.81 21.19
N VAL A 385 26.31 17.71 21.60
CA VAL A 385 27.74 17.71 21.92
C VAL A 385 28.47 17.58 20.59
N LYS A 386 28.95 18.71 20.07
CA LYS A 386 29.75 18.73 18.85
C LYS A 386 31.16 18.27 19.16
N ILE A 387 31.50 17.06 18.71
CA ILE A 387 32.84 16.54 18.84
C ILE A 387 33.56 16.72 17.52
N LYS A 388 34.66 17.47 17.58
CA LYS A 388 35.54 17.72 16.45
C LYS A 388 36.77 16.82 16.59
N ASN A 389 37.26 16.29 15.47
CA ASN A 389 38.49 15.49 15.39
C ASN A 389 38.40 14.10 16.07
N LEU A 390 37.28 13.39 15.90
CA LEU A 390 37.25 11.95 16.18
C LEU A 390 38.12 11.24 15.13
N THR A 391 38.93 10.27 15.55
CA THR A 391 39.76 9.47 14.63
C THR A 391 38.92 8.38 13.98
N ASP A 392 39.46 7.66 13.00
CA ASP A 392 38.74 6.52 12.42
C ASP A 392 38.57 5.42 13.47
N GLY A 393 37.35 4.92 13.61
CA GLY A 393 37.06 3.85 14.54
C GLY A 393 35.60 3.72 14.94
N GLU A 394 35.32 2.61 15.62
CA GLU A 394 34.06 2.41 16.31
C GLU A 394 34.11 3.11 17.66
N TYR A 395 33.13 3.97 17.90
CA TYR A 395 32.98 4.68 19.16
C TYR A 395 31.69 4.25 19.82
N THR A 396 31.76 3.98 21.12
CA THR A 396 30.58 3.75 21.93
C THR A 396 30.37 4.96 22.83
N LEU A 397 29.34 5.75 22.52
CA LEU A 397 28.88 6.78 23.42
C LEU A 397 28.06 6.13 24.53
N VAL A 398 28.43 6.39 25.77
CA VAL A 398 27.71 5.94 26.95
C VAL A 398 27.27 7.17 27.74
N VAL A 399 25.96 7.34 27.92
CA VAL A 399 25.38 8.43 28.72
C VAL A 399 24.70 7.85 29.93
N ARG A 400 25.00 8.40 31.11
CA ARG A 400 24.31 8.11 32.35
C ARG A 400 23.65 9.36 32.92
N ALA A 401 22.45 9.20 33.46
CA ALA A 401 21.78 10.24 34.23
C ALA A 401 21.58 9.76 35.67
N THR A 402 21.96 10.59 36.63
CA THR A 402 21.77 10.31 38.06
C THR A 402 20.48 10.97 38.56
N LEU A 403 19.59 10.18 39.16
CA LEU A 403 18.33 10.65 39.73
C LEU A 403 18.53 11.25 41.12
N PRO A 404 18.13 12.52 41.38
CA PRO A 404 18.34 13.15 42.69
C PRO A 404 17.51 12.53 43.83
N VAL A 405 16.49 11.72 43.53
CA VAL A 405 15.55 11.17 44.52
C VAL A 405 15.87 9.72 44.91
N GLN A 406 16.69 8.99 44.14
CA GLN A 406 16.93 7.55 44.37
C GLN A 406 18.38 7.07 44.13
N ASP A 407 19.32 7.94 43.73
CA ASP A 407 20.71 7.55 43.40
C ASP A 407 20.80 6.38 42.38
N THR A 408 19.74 6.18 41.59
CA THR A 408 19.68 5.18 40.53
C THR A 408 20.24 5.76 39.24
N GLU A 409 21.27 5.11 38.70
CA GLU A 409 21.90 5.47 37.42
C GLU A 409 21.15 4.79 36.27
N VAL A 410 20.68 5.59 35.30
CA VAL A 410 20.16 5.05 34.04
C VAL A 410 21.23 5.24 32.98
N ILE A 411 21.66 4.15 32.36
CA ILE A 411 22.74 4.14 31.35
C ILE A 411 22.16 3.74 30.00
N SER A 412 22.52 4.47 28.95
CA SER A 412 22.26 4.11 27.56
C SER A 412 23.57 4.19 26.77
N GLN A 413 23.70 3.33 25.76
CA GLN A 413 24.86 3.29 24.90
C GLN A 413 24.47 3.16 23.44
N GLN A 414 25.20 3.84 22.57
CA GLN A 414 25.06 3.75 21.12
C GLN A 414 26.45 3.68 20.50
N SER A 415 26.65 2.65 19.68
CA SER A 415 27.83 2.55 18.82
C SER A 415 27.61 3.33 17.53
N PHE A 416 28.58 4.13 17.14
CA PHE A 416 28.65 4.78 15.84
C PHE A 416 30.05 4.63 15.28
N ILE A 417 30.14 4.46 13.97
CA ILE A 417 31.40 4.34 13.26
C ILE A 417 31.71 5.72 12.69
N VAL A 418 32.83 6.30 13.12
CA VAL A 418 33.37 7.46 12.44
C VAL A 418 34.34 6.95 11.41
N ASP A 419 33.89 6.90 10.16
CA ASP A 419 34.78 6.93 9.02
C ASP A 419 35.08 8.40 8.75
N THR A 420 36.16 8.95 9.31
CA THR A 420 36.72 10.10 8.63
C THR A 420 37.22 9.52 7.32
N ALA A 421 36.62 9.91 6.20
CA ALA A 421 37.35 9.87 4.94
C ALA A 421 38.59 10.72 5.20
N GLY A 422 39.69 10.06 5.60
CA GLY A 422 40.82 10.70 6.23
C GLY A 422 41.20 11.91 5.40
N PHE A 423 41.10 13.09 6.02
CA PHE A 423 41.58 14.34 5.46
C PHE A 423 42.88 14.06 4.73
N SER A 424 42.91 14.40 3.42
CA SER A 424 44.03 14.24 2.50
C SER A 424 45.35 13.88 3.18
N SER A 425 45.88 12.71 2.85
CA SER A 425 47.14 12.10 3.28
C SER A 425 48.42 12.96 3.11
N MET A 426 48.30 14.26 2.88
CA MET A 426 49.33 15.16 2.39
C MET A 426 49.94 16.09 3.47
N HIS A 427 49.30 16.29 4.64
CA HIS A 427 49.78 17.28 5.62
C HIS A 427 50.47 16.71 6.88
N TYR A 428 50.02 15.57 7.43
CA TYR A 428 50.70 14.94 8.58
C TYR A 428 51.95 14.14 8.17
N SER A 429 51.94 13.57 6.97
CA SER A 429 53.10 12.93 6.36
C SER A 429 54.25 13.92 6.16
N TYR A 430 53.97 15.17 5.80
CA TYR A 430 54.99 16.18 5.53
C TYR A 430 55.61 16.78 6.81
N ALA A 431 54.79 17.09 7.83
CA ALA A 431 55.30 17.59 9.12
C ALA A 431 56.00 16.49 9.94
N GLY A 432 55.48 15.26 9.87
CA GLY A 432 56.09 14.07 10.47
C GLY A 432 57.42 13.72 9.82
N LEU A 433 57.53 13.75 8.49
CA LEU A 433 58.77 13.42 7.78
C LEU A 433 59.89 14.43 8.05
N VAL A 434 59.56 15.72 8.21
CA VAL A 434 60.54 16.77 8.55
C VAL A 434 61.03 16.64 10.00
N LEU A 435 60.14 16.43 10.98
CA LEU A 435 60.52 16.24 12.39
C LEU A 435 61.25 14.90 12.62
N LEU A 436 60.82 13.84 11.93
CA LEU A 436 61.39 12.50 12.01
C LEU A 436 62.76 12.42 11.32
N LEU A 437 62.99 13.14 10.21
CA LEU A 437 64.34 13.27 9.63
C LEU A 437 65.29 14.08 10.55
N THR A 438 64.82 15.18 11.16
CA THR A 438 65.66 15.95 12.10
C THR A 438 65.94 15.20 13.40
N GLY A 439 64.97 14.43 13.91
CA GLY A 439 65.11 13.60 15.11
C GLY A 439 65.92 12.31 14.89
N LEU A 440 65.82 11.67 13.71
CA LEU A 440 66.60 10.48 13.37
C LEU A 440 68.09 10.81 13.20
N VAL A 441 68.43 11.97 12.65
CA VAL A 441 69.84 12.37 12.46
C VAL A 441 70.52 12.70 13.80
N ILE A 442 69.80 13.37 14.72
CA ILE A 442 70.31 13.71 16.06
C ILE A 442 70.29 12.47 16.98
N GLY A 443 69.26 11.63 16.86
CA GLY A 443 69.10 10.37 17.56
C GLY A 443 70.15 9.33 17.17
N TYR A 444 70.39 9.10 15.87
CA TYR A 444 71.39 8.14 15.37
C TYR A 444 72.79 8.40 15.94
N TYR A 445 73.19 9.67 16.07
CA TYR A 445 74.50 10.05 16.61
C TYR A 445 74.64 9.80 18.13
N PHE A 446 73.56 9.96 18.91
CA PHE A 446 73.56 9.72 20.37
C PHE A 446 73.31 8.24 20.74
N ILE A 447 72.49 7.54 19.94
CA ILE A 447 72.11 6.14 20.07
C ILE A 447 73.30 5.23 19.71
N ALA A 448 74.04 5.50 18.62
CA ALA A 448 75.19 4.68 18.24
C ALA A 448 76.33 4.69 19.28
N ALA A 449 76.54 5.81 19.97
CA ALA A 449 77.58 5.96 20.99
C ALA A 449 77.19 5.35 22.36
N LYS A 450 75.90 5.45 22.75
CA LYS A 450 75.41 4.95 24.05
C LYS A 450 75.01 3.47 24.02
N LEU A 451 74.45 2.96 22.90
CA LEU A 451 74.06 1.56 22.77
C LEU A 451 75.24 0.59 22.69
N LYS A 452 76.45 1.02 22.29
CA LYS A 452 77.62 0.13 22.27
C LYS A 452 78.12 -0.23 23.68
N ALA A 453 77.91 0.66 24.65
CA ALA A 453 78.34 0.51 26.04
C ALA A 453 77.23 -0.04 26.95
N TYR A 454 75.98 0.38 26.74
CA TYR A 454 74.83 -0.09 27.53
C TYR A 454 74.30 -1.46 27.07
N ARG A 455 74.38 -1.82 25.77
CA ARG A 455 74.01 -3.16 25.28
C ARG A 455 74.85 -4.26 25.92
N LYS A 456 76.16 -4.11 26.07
CA LYS A 456 76.98 -5.21 26.62
C LYS A 456 76.67 -5.59 28.07
N LEU A 457 76.11 -4.67 28.86
CA LEU A 457 75.87 -4.88 30.29
C LEU A 457 74.37 -5.08 30.59
N GLN A 458 73.50 -4.42 29.83
CA GLN A 458 72.06 -4.64 29.88
C GLN A 458 71.65 -5.90 29.09
N ASP A 459 72.23 -6.21 27.92
CA ASP A 459 71.92 -7.45 27.19
C ASP A 459 72.24 -8.70 28.03
N ALA A 460 73.25 -8.71 28.91
CA ALA A 460 73.52 -9.89 29.75
C ALA A 460 72.46 -10.09 30.86
N HIS A 461 71.94 -8.99 31.42
CA HIS A 461 71.00 -9.02 32.55
C HIS A 461 69.53 -9.05 32.07
N SER A 462 69.20 -8.29 31.02
CA SER A 462 67.89 -8.30 30.37
C SER A 462 67.71 -9.48 29.42
N SER A 463 68.75 -10.06 28.81
CA SER A 463 68.55 -11.34 28.08
C SER A 463 68.19 -12.45 29.04
N LEU A 464 68.73 -12.50 30.26
CA LEU A 464 68.37 -13.56 31.21
C LEU A 464 66.94 -13.36 31.75
N HIS A 465 66.55 -12.12 32.04
CA HIS A 465 65.18 -11.78 32.44
C HIS A 465 64.16 -11.91 31.29
N HIS A 466 64.49 -11.52 30.05
CA HIS A 466 63.65 -11.68 28.87
C HIS A 466 63.66 -13.09 28.27
N LEU A 467 64.71 -13.90 28.47
CA LEU A 467 64.68 -15.33 28.15
C LEU A 467 63.68 -16.03 29.06
N LEU A 468 63.62 -15.67 30.34
CA LEU A 468 62.66 -16.24 31.29
C LEU A 468 61.22 -15.70 31.07
N GLU A 469 61.05 -14.40 30.84
CA GLU A 469 59.73 -13.82 30.47
C GLU A 469 59.23 -14.29 29.11
N GLY A 470 60.12 -14.36 28.11
CA GLY A 470 59.78 -14.77 26.75
C GLY A 470 59.50 -16.26 26.60
N THR A 471 60.05 -17.11 27.49
CA THR A 471 59.72 -18.54 27.53
C THR A 471 58.49 -18.84 28.40
N LYS A 472 57.97 -17.86 29.15
CA LYS A 472 56.93 -18.05 30.18
C LYS A 472 57.27 -19.19 31.17
N GLN A 473 58.55 -19.44 31.44
CA GLN A 473 58.99 -20.57 32.26
C GLN A 473 59.34 -20.16 33.69
N GLN A 474 58.83 -20.90 34.67
CA GLN A 474 59.24 -20.77 36.06
C GLN A 474 60.46 -21.66 36.32
N MET A 475 61.56 -21.07 36.81
CA MET A 475 62.77 -21.83 37.15
C MET A 475 62.79 -22.19 38.62
N TRP A 476 63.28 -23.38 38.96
CA TRP A 476 63.42 -23.85 40.32
C TRP A 476 64.76 -24.56 40.50
N THR A 477 65.28 -24.50 41.72
CA THR A 477 66.55 -25.11 42.11
C THR A 477 66.36 -25.79 43.45
N TRP A 478 66.53 -27.10 43.49
CA TRP A 478 66.42 -27.92 44.69
C TRP A 478 67.79 -28.25 45.27
N HIS A 479 68.01 -27.80 46.50
CA HIS A 479 69.18 -28.10 47.32
C HIS A 479 68.91 -29.31 48.20
N ILE A 480 69.32 -30.49 47.75
CA ILE A 480 68.97 -31.79 48.37
C ILE A 480 69.43 -31.89 49.84
N PRO A 481 70.66 -31.50 50.24
CA PRO A 481 71.12 -31.63 51.63
C PRO A 481 70.37 -30.73 52.62
N LYS A 482 69.83 -29.60 52.15
CA LYS A 482 69.06 -28.65 52.96
C LYS A 482 67.54 -28.87 52.86
N ASN A 483 67.11 -29.68 51.88
CA ASN A 483 65.72 -29.86 51.49
C ASN A 483 64.99 -28.54 51.19
N GLU A 484 65.71 -27.58 50.60
CA GLU A 484 65.21 -26.25 50.25
C GLU A 484 65.05 -26.13 48.72
N VAL A 485 63.93 -25.57 48.25
CA VAL A 485 63.70 -25.27 46.84
C VAL A 485 63.66 -23.75 46.65
N GLU A 486 64.62 -23.22 45.92
CA GLU A 486 64.63 -21.83 45.48
C GLU A 486 63.87 -21.71 44.16
N ARG A 487 62.98 -20.72 44.04
CA ARG A 487 62.16 -20.47 42.85
C ARG A 487 62.45 -19.08 42.31
N VAL A 488 62.58 -18.98 40.99
CA VAL A 488 62.82 -17.73 40.27
C VAL A 488 61.77 -17.60 39.16
N HIS A 489 61.21 -16.41 39.01
CA HIS A 489 60.13 -16.11 38.06
C HIS A 489 58.84 -16.91 38.32
N ILE A 490 58.31 -16.79 39.55
CA ILE A 490 57.05 -17.44 39.95
C ILE A 490 55.91 -16.88 39.10
N TRP A 491 55.13 -17.78 38.48
CA TRP A 491 53.96 -17.38 37.70
C TRP A 491 52.96 -16.61 38.55
N THR A 492 52.55 -15.44 38.09
CA THR A 492 51.50 -14.64 38.74
C THR A 492 50.15 -15.35 38.73
N HIS A 493 49.89 -16.17 37.71
CA HIS A 493 48.64 -16.91 37.56
C HIS A 493 48.65 -18.28 38.25
N CYS A 494 49.81 -18.81 38.69
CA CYS A 494 49.90 -20.05 39.46
C CYS A 494 51.11 -19.96 40.41
N THR A 495 50.83 -19.52 41.64
CA THR A 495 51.87 -19.31 42.65
C THR A 495 52.27 -20.60 43.35
N GLN A 496 51.45 -21.65 43.26
CA GLN A 496 51.70 -22.95 43.87
C GLN A 496 52.82 -23.72 43.16
N PHE A 497 53.57 -24.53 43.92
CA PHE A 497 54.59 -25.43 43.39
C PHE A 497 54.13 -26.89 43.57
N PRO A 498 54.57 -27.84 42.73
CA PRO A 498 54.14 -29.24 42.85
C PRO A 498 54.47 -29.86 44.21
N LEU A 499 53.46 -30.41 44.88
CA LEU A 499 53.55 -31.12 46.15
C LEU A 499 53.69 -32.63 45.90
N ASP A 500 54.86 -33.07 45.44
CA ASP A 500 55.13 -34.48 45.10
C ASP A 500 55.52 -35.37 46.30
N GLY A 501 55.91 -34.77 47.43
CA GLY A 501 56.34 -35.49 48.64
C GLY A 501 57.79 -36.03 48.61
N VAL A 502 58.55 -35.82 47.52
CA VAL A 502 59.98 -36.18 47.39
C VAL A 502 60.87 -34.97 47.66
N ARG A 503 60.49 -33.79 47.15
CA ARG A 503 61.28 -32.54 47.24
C ARG A 503 61.16 -31.80 48.57
N PHE A 504 60.04 -31.99 49.28
CA PHE A 504 59.76 -31.30 50.55
C PHE A 504 59.60 -32.24 51.75
N GLY A 505 59.67 -33.57 51.55
CA GLY A 505 59.36 -34.57 52.58
C GLY A 505 57.87 -34.54 52.96
N ARG A 506 57.23 -35.69 53.14
CA ARG A 506 55.82 -35.73 53.56
C ARG A 506 55.70 -35.48 55.06
N ASP A 507 55.06 -34.38 55.44
CA ASP A 507 54.20 -34.38 56.62
C ASP A 507 52.87 -35.07 56.24
N GLN A 508 52.40 -36.00 57.07
CA GLN A 508 51.33 -36.95 56.72
C GLN A 508 49.92 -36.34 56.54
N HIS A 509 49.77 -35.01 56.46
CA HIS A 509 48.48 -34.31 56.52
C HIS A 509 48.18 -33.34 55.35
N GLU A 510 48.98 -33.27 54.29
CA GLU A 510 48.67 -32.45 53.10
C GLU A 510 48.34 -33.29 51.86
N GLU A 511 47.20 -33.01 51.22
CA GLU A 511 46.80 -33.57 49.93
C GLU A 511 47.67 -32.97 48.80
N SER A 512 48.13 -33.80 47.87
CA SER A 512 48.95 -33.36 46.74
C SER A 512 48.13 -32.52 45.76
N ASN A 513 48.68 -31.39 45.30
CA ASN A 513 48.11 -30.54 44.25
C ASN A 513 48.40 -31.03 42.82
N ILE A 514 48.98 -32.22 42.66
CA ILE A 514 49.17 -32.91 41.37
C ILE A 514 48.03 -33.93 41.16
N HIS A 515 47.51 -34.02 39.94
CA HIS A 515 46.40 -34.92 39.61
C HIS A 515 46.70 -36.39 40.01
N PRO A 516 45.72 -37.13 40.60
CA PRO A 516 45.93 -38.48 41.15
C PRO A 516 46.48 -39.53 40.18
N GLU A 517 46.22 -39.38 38.88
CA GLU A 517 46.74 -40.26 37.83
C GLU A 517 48.21 -39.99 37.50
N ASP A 518 48.67 -38.75 37.65
CA ASP A 518 49.97 -38.29 37.13
C ASP A 518 51.05 -38.34 38.23
N ILE A 519 50.66 -38.22 39.50
CA ILE A 519 51.58 -38.14 40.66
C ILE A 519 52.50 -39.37 40.81
N ARG A 520 51.98 -40.59 40.58
CA ARG A 520 52.75 -41.83 40.79
C ARG A 520 53.96 -41.93 39.87
N GLN A 521 53.81 -41.45 38.63
CA GLN A 521 54.88 -41.48 37.64
C GLN A 521 55.92 -40.38 37.90
N LEU A 522 55.48 -39.19 38.32
CA LEU A 522 56.37 -38.08 38.66
C LEU A 522 57.27 -38.43 39.87
N VAL A 523 56.68 -38.94 40.95
CA VAL A 523 57.42 -39.34 42.18
C VAL A 523 58.49 -40.38 41.87
N LYS A 524 58.15 -41.41 41.09
CA LYS A 524 59.12 -42.44 40.68
C LYS A 524 60.27 -41.85 39.86
N THR A 525 60.00 -40.84 39.05
CA THR A 525 61.03 -40.19 38.22
C THR A 525 61.95 -39.32 39.07
N LEU A 526 61.40 -38.56 40.03
CA LEU A 526 62.16 -37.71 40.95
C LEU A 526 63.09 -38.50 41.88
N GLU A 527 62.63 -39.64 42.43
CA GLU A 527 63.47 -40.50 43.28
C GLU A 527 64.67 -41.10 42.53
N ARG A 528 64.49 -41.43 41.24
CA ARG A 528 65.58 -41.93 40.38
C ARG A 528 66.62 -40.85 40.04
N VAL A 529 66.19 -39.60 39.94
CA VAL A 529 67.11 -38.46 39.75
C VAL A 529 67.84 -38.16 41.07
N LYS A 530 67.14 -38.22 42.21
CA LYS A 530 67.72 -38.03 43.55
C LYS A 530 68.77 -39.08 43.90
N SER A 531 68.56 -40.34 43.51
CA SER A 531 69.52 -41.43 43.72
C SER A 531 70.72 -41.40 42.77
N GLY A 532 70.75 -40.48 41.80
CA GLY A 532 71.80 -40.37 40.79
C GLY A 532 71.66 -41.34 39.61
N GLU A 533 70.54 -42.07 39.49
CA GLU A 533 70.29 -43.00 38.37
C GLU A 533 70.00 -42.26 37.06
N LEU A 534 69.44 -41.04 37.14
CA LEU A 534 69.12 -40.19 35.99
C LEU A 534 69.76 -38.81 36.15
N ALA A 535 70.51 -38.37 35.14
CA ALA A 535 71.12 -37.04 35.12
C ALA A 535 70.14 -35.91 34.71
N HIS A 536 69.08 -36.26 33.97
CA HIS A 536 68.04 -35.33 33.51
C HIS A 536 66.67 -36.03 33.39
N TYR A 537 65.57 -35.28 33.55
CA TYR A 537 64.22 -35.78 33.35
C TYR A 537 63.29 -34.73 32.72
N GLN A 538 62.23 -35.23 32.08
CA GLN A 538 61.11 -34.44 31.59
C GLN A 538 59.81 -35.13 31.99
N SER A 539 58.81 -34.38 32.45
CA SER A 539 57.49 -34.91 32.78
C SER A 539 56.41 -33.87 32.56
N THR A 540 55.27 -34.31 32.02
CA THR A 540 54.08 -33.47 31.83
C THR A 540 53.00 -33.97 32.76
N TYR A 541 52.36 -33.06 33.50
CA TYR A 541 51.30 -33.42 34.45
C TYR A 541 50.37 -32.25 34.72
N ARG A 542 49.21 -32.56 35.30
CA ARG A 542 48.21 -31.57 35.69
C ARG A 542 48.47 -31.07 37.11
N LEU A 543 48.61 -29.74 37.24
CA LEU A 543 48.80 -29.04 38.51
C LEU A 543 47.52 -28.27 38.86
N GLN A 544 47.03 -28.43 40.09
CA GLN A 544 45.84 -27.77 40.57
C GLN A 544 46.16 -26.34 41.02
N ASN A 545 45.35 -25.39 40.60
CA ASN A 545 45.49 -23.98 40.92
C ASN A 545 44.10 -23.34 41.05
N ASP A 546 43.75 -22.83 42.24
CA ASP A 546 42.46 -22.20 42.55
C ASP A 546 41.24 -22.94 41.96
N GLN A 547 41.18 -24.26 42.18
CA GLN A 547 40.14 -25.20 41.69
C GLN A 547 40.12 -25.49 40.17
N LYS A 548 41.11 -25.04 39.40
CA LYS A 548 41.31 -25.41 37.98
C LYS A 548 42.58 -26.24 37.77
N TRP A 549 42.57 -27.11 36.76
CA TRP A 549 43.74 -27.89 36.36
C TRP A 549 44.52 -27.15 35.26
N LEU A 550 45.81 -26.93 35.49
CA LEU A 550 46.74 -26.39 34.50
C LEU A 550 47.66 -27.51 33.99
N TRP A 551 47.89 -27.56 32.68
CA TRP A 551 48.84 -28.51 32.09
C TRP A 551 50.25 -27.93 32.14
N VAL A 552 51.12 -28.62 32.86
CA VAL A 552 52.49 -28.15 33.10
C VAL A 552 53.49 -29.16 32.56
N LEU A 553 54.49 -28.67 31.83
CA LEU A 553 55.66 -29.41 31.42
C LEU A 553 56.85 -29.04 32.31
N GLU A 554 57.39 -30.03 33.02
CA GLU A 554 58.57 -29.89 33.87
C GLU A 554 59.80 -30.57 33.25
N ARG A 555 60.94 -29.88 33.29
CA ARG A 555 62.26 -30.41 32.91
C ARG A 555 63.27 -30.12 34.01
N GLY A 556 64.04 -31.11 34.45
CA GLY A 556 65.07 -30.92 35.47
C GLY A 556 66.35 -31.69 35.18
N GLU A 557 67.47 -31.18 35.67
CA GLU A 557 68.81 -31.77 35.55
C GLU A 557 69.61 -31.65 36.85
N VAL A 558 70.56 -32.57 37.06
CA VAL A 558 71.50 -32.51 38.19
C VAL A 558 72.56 -31.44 37.90
N ALA A 559 72.51 -30.34 38.64
CA ALA A 559 73.42 -29.21 38.47
C ALA A 559 74.75 -29.39 39.22
N GLN A 560 74.75 -30.14 40.33
CA GLN A 560 75.95 -30.37 41.13
C GLN A 560 75.85 -31.67 41.91
N THR A 561 76.96 -32.42 41.97
CA THR A 561 77.14 -33.62 42.80
C THR A 561 78.20 -33.38 43.88
N ASP A 562 78.18 -34.19 44.94
CA ASP A 562 79.28 -34.24 45.90
C ASP A 562 80.48 -35.04 45.36
N LEU A 563 81.51 -35.20 46.21
CA LEU A 563 82.76 -35.91 45.87
C LEU A 563 82.56 -37.41 45.63
N ASP A 564 81.46 -38.00 46.11
CA ASP A 564 81.10 -39.41 45.95
C ASP A 564 80.12 -39.62 44.77
N GLY A 565 79.83 -38.56 44.01
CA GLY A 565 78.96 -38.59 42.83
C GLY A 565 77.47 -38.52 43.14
N VAL A 566 77.07 -38.26 44.39
CA VAL A 566 75.66 -38.12 44.78
C VAL A 566 75.16 -36.72 44.45
N PRO A 567 73.99 -36.56 43.80
CA PRO A 567 73.41 -35.25 43.54
C PRO A 567 73.19 -34.42 44.81
N ILE A 568 73.69 -33.18 44.81
CA ILE A 568 73.48 -32.19 45.90
C ILE A 568 72.64 -30.99 45.45
N LYS A 569 72.56 -30.75 44.14
CA LYS A 569 71.77 -29.66 43.57
C LYS A 569 71.13 -30.09 42.26
N ILE A 570 69.82 -29.91 42.14
CA ILE A 570 69.04 -30.13 40.92
C ILE A 570 68.43 -28.80 40.51
N GLN A 571 68.43 -28.48 39.22
CA GLN A 571 67.78 -27.28 38.69
C GLN A 571 66.82 -27.67 37.56
N GLY A 572 65.76 -26.91 37.38
CA GLY A 572 64.76 -27.20 36.36
C GLY A 572 63.84 -26.04 36.05
N VAL A 573 63.01 -26.24 35.03
CA VAL A 573 62.01 -25.28 34.55
C VAL A 573 60.63 -25.94 34.47
N LEU A 574 59.60 -25.15 34.74
CA LEU A 574 58.18 -25.46 34.53
C LEU A 574 57.65 -24.56 33.41
N SER A 575 56.88 -25.10 32.46
CA SER A 575 56.22 -24.37 31.36
C SER A 575 54.72 -24.62 31.39
N ASP A 576 53.88 -23.57 31.31
CA ASP A 576 52.44 -23.72 31.07
C ASP A 576 52.21 -23.96 29.58
N ILE A 577 51.58 -25.09 29.25
CA ILE A 577 51.28 -25.51 27.86
C ILE A 577 49.78 -25.45 27.54
N SER A 578 48.97 -24.81 28.39
CA SER A 578 47.51 -24.74 28.22
C SER A 578 47.10 -24.00 26.93
N ASP A 579 47.77 -22.89 26.59
CA ASP A 579 47.51 -22.11 25.36
C ASP A 579 47.84 -22.89 24.08
N ILE A 580 48.85 -23.76 24.12
CA ILE A 580 49.30 -24.55 22.97
C ILE A 580 48.26 -25.61 22.62
N ILE A 581 47.68 -26.26 23.63
CA ILE A 581 46.60 -27.24 23.42
C ILE A 581 45.31 -26.55 22.93
N ASN A 582 44.98 -25.35 23.43
CA ASN A 582 43.80 -24.59 23.01
C ASN A 582 43.91 -23.97 21.59
N SER A 583 45.12 -23.74 21.07
CA SER A 583 45.33 -23.12 19.74
C SER A 583 45.08 -24.10 18.58
N ASP A 584 45.36 -25.39 18.80
CA ASP A 584 45.06 -26.46 17.84
C ASP A 584 43.54 -26.63 17.66
N GLU A 585 42.78 -26.60 18.76
CA GLU A 585 41.29 -26.65 18.72
C GLU A 585 40.69 -25.46 17.96
N ARG A 586 41.32 -24.28 18.02
CA ARG A 586 40.85 -23.08 17.29
C ARG A 586 41.07 -23.17 15.79
N LEU A 587 42.15 -23.83 15.34
CA LEU A 587 42.39 -24.07 13.91
C LEU A 587 41.41 -25.08 13.33
N ASP A 588 41.07 -26.13 14.09
CA ASP A 588 40.02 -27.09 13.71
C ASP A 588 38.64 -26.44 13.63
N MET A 589 38.33 -25.50 14.53
CA MET A 589 37.08 -24.73 14.48
C MET A 589 36.98 -23.84 13.23
N LEU A 590 38.08 -23.19 12.82
CA LEU A 590 38.13 -22.37 11.60
C LEU A 590 38.09 -23.21 10.31
N ALA A 591 38.68 -24.40 10.31
CA ALA A 591 38.56 -25.33 9.19
C ALA A 591 37.12 -25.85 9.04
N THR A 592 36.45 -26.12 10.16
CA THR A 592 35.04 -26.59 10.19
C THR A 592 34.04 -25.50 9.77
N SER A 593 34.32 -24.23 10.07
CA SER A 593 33.43 -23.13 9.66
C SER A 593 33.43 -22.90 8.14
N LEU A 594 34.58 -23.07 7.47
CA LEU A 594 34.68 -22.96 6.00
C LEU A 594 33.96 -24.10 5.27
N THR A 595 33.83 -25.28 5.89
CA THR A 595 33.09 -26.41 5.31
C THR A 595 31.56 -26.27 5.40
N ASN A 596 31.05 -25.42 6.30
CA ASN A 596 29.61 -25.21 6.53
C ASN A 596 29.02 -23.96 5.85
N ILE A 597 29.81 -23.24 5.04
CA ILE A 597 29.32 -22.08 4.27
C ILE A 597 28.49 -22.59 3.08
N SER A 598 27.33 -21.96 2.85
CA SER A 598 26.40 -22.32 1.77
C SER A 598 26.93 -21.97 0.37
N ASP A 599 27.77 -20.94 0.27
CA ASP A 599 28.37 -20.44 -0.97
C ASP A 599 29.55 -21.30 -1.43
N GLY A 600 29.67 -21.45 -2.74
CA GLY A 600 30.80 -22.12 -3.36
C GLY A 600 32.06 -21.27 -3.24
N ILE A 601 33.13 -21.83 -2.66
CA ILE A 601 34.44 -21.18 -2.53
C ILE A 601 35.43 -21.93 -3.40
N CYS A 602 36.21 -21.19 -4.21
CA CYS A 602 37.32 -21.73 -4.98
C CYS A 602 38.55 -20.84 -4.85
N ILE A 603 39.69 -21.43 -4.47
CA ILE A 603 40.97 -20.74 -4.36
C ILE A 603 41.78 -21.02 -5.62
N PHE A 604 42.31 -19.97 -6.23
CA PHE A 604 43.18 -20.03 -7.40
C PHE A 604 44.62 -19.60 -7.05
N ASP A 605 45.58 -20.08 -7.83
CA ASP A 605 46.92 -19.51 -7.84
C ASP A 605 47.00 -18.20 -8.65
N ARG A 606 48.18 -17.57 -8.66
CA ARG A 606 48.44 -16.31 -9.39
C ARG A 606 48.23 -16.39 -10.91
N PHE A 607 48.05 -17.59 -11.48
CA PHE A 607 47.79 -17.80 -12.90
C PHE A 607 46.35 -18.25 -13.16
N PHE A 608 45.44 -18.03 -12.19
CA PHE A 608 44.04 -18.45 -12.26
C PHE A 608 43.87 -19.97 -12.44
N ARG A 609 44.75 -20.79 -11.85
CA ARG A 609 44.54 -22.24 -11.77
C ARG A 609 43.95 -22.63 -10.42
N LYS A 610 42.88 -23.43 -10.43
CA LYS A 610 42.16 -23.88 -9.25
C LYS A 610 43.08 -24.72 -8.35
N ARG A 611 43.26 -24.30 -7.10
CA ARG A 611 44.12 -24.91 -6.09
C ARG A 611 43.34 -25.66 -5.03
N GLU A 612 42.19 -25.13 -4.64
CA GLU A 612 41.33 -25.72 -3.62
C GLU A 612 39.87 -25.30 -3.82
N ILE A 613 38.93 -26.13 -3.38
CA ILE A 613 37.49 -25.85 -3.39
C ILE A 613 36.84 -26.32 -2.08
N ASN A 614 35.72 -25.73 -1.69
CA ASN A 614 34.92 -26.22 -0.55
C ASN A 614 33.80 -27.18 -1.00
N THR A 615 33.15 -27.85 -0.04
CA THR A 615 32.06 -28.80 -0.31
C THR A 615 30.85 -28.16 -1.02
N ALA A 616 30.57 -26.88 -0.77
CA ALA A 616 29.49 -26.16 -1.44
C ALA A 616 29.77 -25.96 -2.95
N TYR A 617 31.03 -25.80 -3.36
CA TYR A 617 31.40 -25.77 -4.78
C TYR A 617 30.97 -27.05 -5.49
N GLU A 618 31.25 -28.21 -4.90
CA GLU A 618 30.90 -29.51 -5.47
C GLU A 618 29.37 -29.68 -5.55
N ARG A 619 28.65 -29.25 -4.50
CA ARG A 619 27.18 -29.29 -4.46
C ARG A 619 26.52 -28.39 -5.50
N ILE A 620 27.00 -27.16 -5.67
CA ILE A 620 26.39 -26.17 -6.58
C ILE A 620 26.70 -26.49 -8.04
N THR A 621 27.96 -26.84 -8.33
CA THR A 621 28.44 -27.04 -9.71
C THR A 621 28.30 -28.49 -10.20
N GLY A 622 28.22 -29.45 -9.29
CA GLY A 622 28.17 -30.88 -9.60
C GLY A 622 29.52 -31.51 -9.96
N TYR A 623 30.61 -30.73 -9.95
CA TYR A 623 31.95 -31.23 -10.24
C TYR A 623 32.70 -31.65 -8.96
N GLU A 624 33.33 -32.81 -8.99
CA GLU A 624 34.15 -33.30 -7.88
C GLU A 624 35.53 -32.62 -7.86
N ARG A 625 36.10 -32.44 -6.66
CA ARG A 625 37.44 -31.87 -6.45
C ARG A 625 38.50 -32.48 -7.37
N ALA A 626 38.54 -33.79 -7.52
CA ALA A 626 39.53 -34.48 -8.35
C ALA A 626 39.47 -34.06 -9.84
N GLN A 627 38.31 -33.63 -10.33
CA GLN A 627 38.10 -33.25 -11.72
C GLN A 627 38.51 -31.79 -11.98
N VAL A 628 38.41 -30.93 -10.97
CA VAL A 628 38.46 -29.46 -11.11
C VAL A 628 39.82 -28.88 -10.73
N ILE A 629 40.55 -29.52 -9.82
CA ILE A 629 41.84 -29.02 -9.34
C ILE A 629 42.88 -28.99 -10.46
N GLY A 630 43.61 -27.87 -10.56
CA GLY A 630 44.61 -27.62 -11.58
C GLY A 630 44.08 -27.02 -12.89
N GLN A 631 42.76 -26.99 -13.09
CA GLN A 631 42.14 -26.36 -14.26
C GLN A 631 42.21 -24.83 -14.18
N ALA A 632 42.22 -24.17 -15.34
CA ALA A 632 42.19 -22.71 -15.42
C ALA A 632 40.78 -22.17 -15.14
N PHE A 633 40.69 -20.91 -14.69
CA PHE A 633 39.43 -20.18 -14.63
C PHE A 633 38.88 -19.93 -16.03
N THR A 634 37.73 -20.53 -16.31
CA THR A 634 36.94 -20.42 -17.54
C THR A 634 35.47 -20.47 -17.20
N LEU A 635 34.66 -19.63 -17.83
CA LEU A 635 33.20 -19.73 -17.83
C LEU A 635 32.77 -20.32 -19.18
N ALA A 636 32.10 -21.47 -19.20
CA ALA A 636 31.83 -22.19 -20.44
C ALA A 636 30.75 -21.52 -21.31
N HIS A 637 29.90 -20.70 -20.70
CA HIS A 637 28.85 -19.94 -21.38
C HIS A 637 29.38 -18.69 -22.13
N TYR A 638 30.60 -18.25 -21.84
CA TYR A 638 31.18 -17.04 -22.43
C TYR A 638 32.44 -17.32 -23.25
N ASP A 639 32.72 -16.41 -24.16
CA ASP A 639 33.94 -16.34 -24.95
C ASP A 639 35.17 -16.20 -24.03
N ARG A 640 36.34 -16.62 -24.53
CA ARG A 640 37.61 -16.43 -23.80
C ARG A 640 37.92 -14.96 -23.54
N ASP A 641 37.53 -14.07 -24.45
CA ASP A 641 37.78 -12.63 -24.32
C ASP A 641 37.11 -12.03 -23.08
N PHE A 642 35.88 -12.46 -22.76
CA PHE A 642 35.16 -12.02 -21.56
C PHE A 642 35.83 -12.53 -20.28
N THR A 643 36.18 -13.82 -20.26
CA THR A 643 36.90 -14.42 -19.11
C THR A 643 38.25 -13.71 -18.88
N ASP A 644 38.96 -13.35 -19.94
CA ASP A 644 40.26 -12.67 -19.83
C ASP A 644 40.12 -11.20 -19.40
N GLN A 645 39.03 -10.51 -19.76
CA GLN A 645 38.70 -9.20 -19.20
C GLN A 645 38.48 -9.25 -17.68
N ILE A 646 37.79 -10.29 -17.18
CA ILE A 646 37.61 -10.51 -15.74
C ILE A 646 38.97 -10.69 -15.07
N LYS A 647 39.82 -11.56 -15.62
CA LYS A 647 41.19 -11.79 -15.10
C LYS A 647 42.00 -10.50 -15.05
N HIS A 648 41.98 -9.71 -16.12
CA HIS A 648 42.68 -8.42 -16.18
C HIS A 648 42.18 -7.45 -15.12
N THR A 649 40.88 -7.40 -14.88
CA THR A 649 40.26 -6.54 -13.88
C THR A 649 40.70 -6.93 -12.47
N VAL A 650 40.67 -8.21 -12.12
CA VAL A 650 41.15 -8.72 -10.82
C VAL A 650 42.64 -8.43 -10.61
N LEU A 651 43.47 -8.62 -11.64
CA LEU A 651 44.92 -8.35 -11.54
C LEU A 651 45.22 -6.86 -11.31
N ARG A 652 44.45 -5.95 -11.96
CA ARG A 652 44.67 -4.50 -11.91
C ARG A 652 44.00 -3.83 -10.71
N GLN A 653 42.76 -4.18 -10.41
CA GLN A 653 41.93 -3.52 -9.38
C GLN A 653 41.89 -4.30 -8.07
N GLY A 654 42.32 -5.58 -8.06
CA GLY A 654 42.36 -6.43 -6.87
C GLY A 654 41.06 -7.18 -6.56
N ARG A 655 39.95 -6.80 -7.20
CA ARG A 655 38.63 -7.43 -7.03
C ARG A 655 37.83 -7.38 -8.32
N TRP A 656 36.93 -8.33 -8.50
CA TRP A 656 35.85 -8.29 -9.49
C TRP A 656 34.60 -8.92 -8.88
N SER A 657 33.41 -8.42 -9.23
CA SER A 657 32.13 -8.97 -8.79
C SER A 657 31.08 -8.76 -9.88
N GLY A 658 30.22 -9.75 -10.09
CA GLY A 658 29.13 -9.67 -11.07
C GLY A 658 28.35 -10.97 -11.25
N GLU A 659 27.18 -10.85 -11.88
CA GLU A 659 26.34 -11.99 -12.29
C GLU A 659 26.89 -12.61 -13.58
N VAL A 660 27.12 -13.93 -13.58
CA VAL A 660 27.61 -14.68 -14.74
C VAL A 660 26.87 -16.00 -14.86
N THR A 661 26.66 -16.45 -16.09
CA THR A 661 26.06 -17.75 -16.38
C THR A 661 27.15 -18.79 -16.68
N ASP A 662 26.96 -20.03 -16.23
CA ASP A 662 27.81 -21.17 -16.55
C ASP A 662 26.97 -22.46 -16.61
N PHE A 663 27.62 -23.61 -16.79
CA PHE A 663 26.93 -24.91 -16.81
C PHE A 663 27.33 -25.82 -15.64
N LYS A 664 26.35 -26.52 -15.08
CA LYS A 664 26.57 -27.63 -14.13
C LYS A 664 27.18 -28.84 -14.85
N ALA A 665 27.71 -29.79 -14.09
CA ALA A 665 28.26 -31.03 -14.62
C ALA A 665 27.24 -31.89 -15.41
N ASP A 666 25.94 -31.72 -15.16
CA ASP A 666 24.85 -32.39 -15.89
C ASP A 666 24.41 -31.66 -17.17
N GLY A 667 24.99 -30.48 -17.46
CA GLY A 667 24.68 -29.65 -18.62
C GLY A 667 23.54 -28.65 -18.41
N SER A 668 22.93 -28.57 -17.22
CA SER A 668 21.95 -27.53 -16.90
C SER A 668 22.61 -26.16 -16.71
N GLU A 669 21.89 -25.11 -17.07
CA GLU A 669 22.35 -23.72 -16.93
C GLU A 669 22.34 -23.29 -15.46
N LEU A 670 23.40 -22.60 -15.05
CA LEU A 670 23.66 -22.16 -13.69
C LEU A 670 23.97 -20.67 -13.69
N LEU A 671 23.11 -19.88 -13.06
CA LEU A 671 23.33 -18.45 -12.88
C LEU A 671 24.03 -18.20 -11.55
N LEU A 672 25.20 -17.57 -11.61
CA LEU A 672 26.09 -17.34 -10.49
C LEU A 672 26.22 -15.84 -10.18
N GLU A 673 26.09 -15.47 -8.91
CA GLU A 673 26.64 -14.22 -8.42
C GLU A 673 28.10 -14.49 -7.99
N LEU A 674 29.08 -14.08 -8.81
CA LEU A 674 30.49 -14.43 -8.64
C LEU A 674 31.30 -13.22 -8.14
N THR A 675 32.11 -13.44 -7.11
CA THR A 675 33.12 -12.49 -6.63
C THR A 675 34.51 -13.12 -6.68
N LEU A 676 35.50 -12.35 -7.13
CA LEU A 676 36.91 -12.73 -7.20
C LEU A 676 37.77 -11.70 -6.47
N ASP A 677 38.50 -12.11 -5.44
CA ASP A 677 39.36 -11.25 -4.62
C ASP A 677 40.81 -11.71 -4.65
N ALA A 678 41.73 -10.82 -5.03
CA ALA A 678 43.16 -11.11 -5.08
C ALA A 678 43.83 -10.82 -3.73
N VAL A 679 44.36 -11.85 -3.09
CA VAL A 679 45.15 -11.74 -1.85
C VAL A 679 46.62 -11.50 -2.20
N ARG A 680 47.17 -10.39 -1.72
CA ARG A 680 48.55 -9.98 -1.99
C ARG A 680 49.47 -10.33 -0.81
N THR A 681 50.74 -10.50 -1.13
CA THR A 681 51.83 -10.61 -0.17
C THR A 681 52.25 -9.22 0.31
N ASP A 682 53.05 -9.16 1.38
CA ASP A 682 53.60 -7.92 1.95
C ASP A 682 54.44 -7.10 0.94
N ASN A 683 54.93 -7.75 -0.13
CA ASN A 683 55.67 -7.12 -1.22
C ASN A 683 54.77 -6.59 -2.36
N GLY A 684 53.44 -6.73 -2.24
CA GLY A 684 52.45 -6.28 -3.24
C GLY A 684 52.13 -7.30 -4.36
N ASP A 685 52.89 -8.40 -4.43
CA ASP A 685 52.65 -9.49 -5.40
C ASP A 685 51.43 -10.33 -5.02
N ILE A 686 50.65 -10.77 -6.01
CA ILE A 686 49.47 -11.62 -5.80
C ILE A 686 49.92 -13.02 -5.34
N LYS A 687 49.49 -13.40 -4.14
CA LYS A 687 49.75 -14.72 -3.53
C LYS A 687 48.77 -15.76 -4.05
N LEU A 688 47.47 -15.43 -3.99
CA LEU A 688 46.35 -16.31 -4.33
C LEU A 688 45.11 -15.47 -4.63
N ILE A 689 44.13 -16.04 -5.32
CA ILE A 689 42.87 -15.37 -5.66
C ILE A 689 41.75 -16.23 -5.09
N VAL A 690 40.83 -15.65 -4.34
CA VAL A 690 39.68 -16.34 -3.73
C VAL A 690 38.45 -15.99 -4.53
N ALA A 691 37.72 -17.01 -4.97
CA ALA A 691 36.40 -16.87 -5.56
C ALA A 691 35.33 -17.33 -4.59
N SER A 692 34.25 -16.57 -4.48
CA SER A 692 33.01 -16.98 -3.84
C SER A 692 31.85 -16.79 -4.80
N PHE A 693 30.92 -17.74 -4.82
CA PHE A 693 29.71 -17.63 -5.62
C PHE A 693 28.49 -18.32 -4.99
N SER A 694 27.32 -17.79 -5.30
CA SER A 694 26.01 -18.35 -4.94
C SER A 694 25.21 -18.69 -6.19
N ASP A 695 24.38 -19.74 -6.13
CA ASP A 695 23.41 -20.08 -7.18
C ASP A 695 22.17 -19.20 -7.00
N ILE A 696 21.94 -18.28 -7.95
CA ILE A 696 20.81 -17.35 -7.93
C ILE A 696 19.72 -17.75 -8.93
N THR A 697 19.82 -18.93 -9.55
CA THR A 697 18.94 -19.37 -10.66
C THR A 697 17.47 -19.41 -10.22
N GLU A 698 17.15 -20.03 -9.09
CA GLU A 698 15.78 -20.12 -8.57
C GLU A 698 15.21 -18.76 -8.15
N ARG A 699 16.04 -17.93 -7.52
CA ARG A 699 15.67 -16.55 -7.13
C ARG A 699 15.32 -15.71 -8.36
N ARG A 700 16.14 -15.77 -9.42
CA ARG A 700 15.91 -15.03 -10.67
C ARG A 700 14.71 -15.54 -11.45
N ASN A 701 14.51 -16.86 -11.51
CA ASN A 701 13.33 -17.44 -12.14
C ASN A 701 12.05 -17.03 -11.41
N THR A 702 12.07 -17.05 -10.07
CA THR A 702 10.96 -16.58 -9.25
C THR A 702 10.70 -15.09 -9.45
N GLU A 703 11.75 -14.27 -9.48
CA GLU A 703 11.61 -12.83 -9.73
C GLU A 703 11.07 -12.53 -11.14
N ASN A 704 11.54 -13.24 -12.16
CA ASN A 704 11.06 -13.08 -13.53
C ASN A 704 9.59 -13.54 -13.66
N GLU A 705 9.20 -14.63 -13.00
CA GLU A 705 7.82 -15.10 -12.99
C GLU A 705 6.90 -14.14 -12.21
N LEU A 706 7.34 -13.61 -11.08
CA LEU A 706 6.62 -12.55 -10.35
C LEU A 706 6.47 -11.28 -11.20
N ARG A 707 7.51 -10.88 -11.94
CA ARG A 707 7.45 -9.75 -12.89
C ARG A 707 6.50 -10.03 -14.05
N ARG A 708 6.41 -11.27 -14.52
CA ARG A 708 5.47 -11.69 -15.57
C ARG A 708 4.03 -11.61 -15.03
N LEU A 709 3.74 -12.28 -13.91
CA LEU A 709 2.43 -12.27 -13.26
C LEU A 709 1.96 -10.86 -12.86
N SER A 710 2.88 -9.96 -12.50
CA SER A 710 2.55 -8.58 -12.18
C SER A 710 2.20 -7.72 -13.40
N ASN A 711 2.63 -8.09 -14.61
CA ASN A 711 2.54 -7.23 -15.80
C ASN A 711 1.70 -7.83 -16.96
N THR A 712 1.35 -9.11 -16.90
CA THR A 712 0.55 -9.78 -17.93
C THR A 712 -0.72 -10.38 -17.35
N ASP A 713 -1.78 -10.34 -18.14
CA ASP A 713 -3.06 -11.02 -17.88
C ASP A 713 -2.90 -12.53 -18.06
N SER A 714 -3.31 -13.31 -17.06
CA SER A 714 -3.08 -14.76 -17.02
C SER A 714 -3.94 -15.56 -17.98
N LEU A 715 -5.06 -15.01 -18.46
CA LEU A 715 -5.97 -15.69 -19.37
C LEU A 715 -5.56 -15.47 -20.83
N THR A 716 -5.34 -14.21 -21.21
CA THR A 716 -5.10 -13.79 -22.60
C THR A 716 -3.62 -13.66 -22.95
N GLY A 717 -2.73 -13.58 -21.95
CA GLY A 717 -1.30 -13.33 -22.15
C GLY A 717 -0.95 -11.90 -22.57
N LEU A 718 -1.95 -11.02 -22.71
CA LEU A 718 -1.76 -9.60 -23.00
C LEU A 718 -1.21 -8.85 -21.79
N PRO A 719 -0.53 -7.71 -21.98
CA PRO A 719 -0.22 -6.79 -20.90
C PRO A 719 -1.47 -6.40 -20.08
N ASN A 720 -1.34 -6.41 -18.75
CA ASN A 720 -2.44 -6.14 -17.84
C ASN A 720 -2.60 -4.63 -17.53
N ARG A 721 -3.62 -4.30 -16.72
CA ARG A 721 -3.89 -2.93 -16.27
C ARG A 721 -2.72 -2.26 -15.57
N SER A 722 -1.95 -2.99 -14.76
CA SER A 722 -0.78 -2.45 -14.06
C SER A 722 0.31 -2.02 -15.05
N TYR A 723 0.59 -2.84 -16.05
CA TYR A 723 1.56 -2.51 -17.10
C TYR A 723 1.07 -1.37 -17.99
N PHE A 724 -0.23 -1.32 -18.32
CA PHE A 724 -0.86 -0.17 -18.99
C PHE A 724 -0.61 1.13 -18.22
N GLN A 725 -0.91 1.16 -16.93
CA GLN A 725 -0.80 2.37 -16.11
C GLN A 725 0.63 2.92 -16.11
N VAL A 726 1.63 2.03 -15.99
CA VAL A 726 3.04 2.41 -16.00
C VAL A 726 3.50 2.87 -17.39
N SER A 727 3.14 2.15 -18.45
CA SER A 727 3.54 2.50 -19.83
C SER A 727 2.90 3.81 -20.30
N HIS A 728 1.59 3.99 -20.09
CA HIS A 728 0.88 5.23 -20.43
C HIS A 728 1.37 6.43 -19.62
N SER A 729 1.59 6.28 -18.30
CA SER A 729 2.14 7.36 -17.47
C SER A 729 3.55 7.76 -17.92
N ASN A 730 4.37 6.81 -18.38
CA ASN A 730 5.68 7.09 -18.94
C ASN A 730 5.60 7.88 -20.25
N LEU A 731 4.64 7.61 -21.15
CA LEU A 731 4.43 8.39 -22.37
C LEU A 731 4.00 9.82 -22.07
N VAL A 732 3.04 10.00 -21.15
CA VAL A 732 2.60 11.33 -20.68
C VAL A 732 3.77 12.10 -20.05
N ARG A 733 4.58 11.46 -19.21
CA ARG A 733 5.78 12.08 -18.60
C ARG A 733 6.81 12.49 -19.64
N LYS A 734 7.03 11.66 -20.67
CA LYS A 734 7.93 11.96 -21.79
C LYS A 734 7.33 12.95 -22.80
N ARG A 735 6.06 13.35 -22.63
CA ARG A 735 5.29 14.23 -23.52
C ARG A 735 5.24 13.70 -24.97
N VAL A 736 5.19 12.39 -25.13
CA VAL A 736 5.03 11.73 -26.44
C VAL A 736 3.57 11.88 -26.86
N SER A 737 3.29 12.34 -28.07
CA SER A 737 1.90 12.43 -28.58
C SER A 737 1.39 11.03 -28.88
N HIS A 738 0.20 10.69 -28.39
CA HIS A 738 -0.36 9.34 -28.54
C HIS A 738 -1.89 9.36 -28.49
N ALA A 739 -2.51 8.31 -29.00
CA ALA A 739 -3.94 8.06 -28.89
C ALA A 739 -4.21 6.84 -28.01
N LEU A 740 -5.21 6.94 -27.14
CA LEU A 740 -5.71 5.84 -26.33
C LEU A 740 -7.10 5.46 -26.84
N LEU A 741 -7.23 4.20 -27.26
CA LEU A 741 -8.50 3.58 -27.64
C LEU A 741 -8.85 2.58 -26.56
N LEU A 742 -9.92 2.86 -25.81
CA LEU A 742 -10.46 1.97 -24.80
C LEU A 742 -11.74 1.34 -25.34
N PHE A 743 -11.92 0.03 -25.22
CA PHE A 743 -13.12 -0.63 -25.75
C PHE A 743 -13.54 -1.86 -24.97
N ASP A 744 -14.83 -2.14 -25.07
CA ASP A 744 -15.53 -3.20 -24.36
C ASP A 744 -16.34 -4.03 -25.37
N LEU A 745 -16.46 -5.33 -25.09
CA LEU A 745 -17.19 -6.28 -25.94
C LEU A 745 -18.70 -6.23 -25.64
N ASP A 746 -19.48 -5.84 -26.63
CA ASP A 746 -20.93 -5.67 -26.47
C ASP A 746 -21.61 -7.02 -26.16
N ASP A 747 -22.57 -7.01 -25.23
CA ASP A 747 -23.35 -8.18 -24.79
C ASP A 747 -22.53 -9.37 -24.25
N PHE A 748 -21.24 -9.21 -23.90
CA PHE A 748 -20.40 -10.30 -23.41
C PHE A 748 -20.96 -10.98 -22.15
N LYS A 749 -21.54 -10.21 -21.22
CA LYS A 749 -22.23 -10.75 -20.03
C LYS A 749 -23.36 -11.71 -20.41
N ARG A 750 -24.17 -11.38 -21.42
CA ARG A 750 -25.27 -12.23 -21.90
C ARG A 750 -24.75 -13.55 -22.46
N ILE A 751 -23.59 -13.53 -23.11
CA ILE A 751 -22.90 -14.72 -23.63
C ILE A 751 -22.42 -15.60 -22.46
N ASN A 752 -21.79 -15.01 -21.44
CA ASN A 752 -21.40 -15.73 -20.22
C ASN A 752 -22.59 -16.36 -19.51
N ASP A 753 -23.69 -15.62 -19.36
CA ASP A 753 -24.90 -16.12 -18.69
C ASP A 753 -25.60 -17.23 -19.49
N SER A 754 -25.49 -17.21 -20.83
CA SER A 754 -26.17 -18.17 -21.71
C SER A 754 -25.34 -19.43 -22.02
N LEU A 755 -24.02 -19.29 -22.15
CA LEU A 755 -23.11 -20.35 -22.63
C LEU A 755 -22.06 -20.77 -21.58
N GLY A 756 -21.99 -20.07 -20.45
CA GLY A 756 -21.07 -20.35 -19.35
C GLY A 756 -19.72 -19.65 -19.48
N HIS A 757 -19.08 -19.41 -18.33
CA HIS A 757 -17.79 -18.70 -18.24
C HIS A 757 -16.65 -19.34 -19.04
N GLU A 758 -16.60 -20.67 -19.15
CA GLU A 758 -15.55 -21.33 -19.95
C GLU A 758 -15.61 -20.96 -21.44
N VAL A 759 -16.80 -20.73 -21.99
CA VAL A 759 -16.98 -20.31 -23.40
C VAL A 759 -16.58 -18.84 -23.54
N GLY A 760 -16.93 -18.00 -22.57
CA GLY A 760 -16.50 -16.60 -22.53
C GLY A 760 -14.98 -16.43 -22.41
N ASP A 761 -14.33 -17.23 -21.58
CA ASP A 761 -12.88 -17.21 -21.42
C ASP A 761 -12.16 -17.59 -22.72
N GLU A 762 -12.62 -18.65 -23.40
CA GLU A 762 -12.07 -19.04 -24.71
C GLU A 762 -12.34 -17.95 -25.76
N LEU A 763 -13.51 -17.30 -25.70
CA LEU A 763 -13.85 -16.20 -26.59
C LEU A 763 -12.94 -14.98 -26.39
N LEU A 764 -12.63 -14.61 -25.14
CA LEU A 764 -11.68 -13.53 -24.81
C LEU A 764 -10.28 -13.83 -25.34
N CYS A 765 -9.81 -15.08 -25.24
CA CYS A 765 -8.54 -15.49 -25.85
C CYS A 765 -8.56 -15.33 -27.38
N ARG A 766 -9.65 -15.72 -28.05
CA ARG A 766 -9.78 -15.58 -29.51
C ARG A 766 -9.85 -14.12 -29.97
N VAL A 767 -10.50 -13.26 -29.18
CA VAL A 767 -10.55 -11.81 -29.41
C VAL A 767 -9.14 -11.23 -29.28
N ALA A 768 -8.42 -11.59 -28.20
CA ALA A 768 -7.05 -11.15 -27.98
C ALA A 768 -6.11 -11.56 -29.12
N ASP A 769 -6.17 -12.82 -29.56
CA ASP A 769 -5.38 -13.33 -30.69
C ASP A 769 -5.67 -12.56 -31.99
N ARG A 770 -6.95 -12.33 -32.31
CA ARG A 770 -7.36 -11.61 -33.52
C ARG A 770 -6.90 -10.15 -33.51
N LEU A 771 -6.95 -9.51 -32.34
CA LEU A 771 -6.50 -8.13 -32.18
C LEU A 771 -4.98 -8.01 -32.20
N ALA A 772 -4.25 -9.00 -31.68
CA ALA A 772 -2.80 -9.03 -31.73
C ALA A 772 -2.27 -9.08 -33.18
N GLU A 773 -3.02 -9.65 -34.12
CA GLU A 773 -2.68 -9.65 -35.55
C GLU A 773 -2.87 -8.28 -36.24
N LEU A 774 -3.66 -7.37 -35.65
CA LEU A 774 -3.96 -6.05 -36.21
C LEU A 774 -2.97 -4.97 -35.77
N GLY A 775 -2.35 -5.13 -34.60
CA GLY A 775 -1.42 -4.16 -34.04
C GLY A 775 -0.14 -4.02 -34.86
N ARG A 776 0.35 -2.79 -35.05
CA ARG A 776 1.72 -2.58 -35.55
C ARG A 776 2.71 -2.95 -34.46
N ARG A 777 3.99 -3.18 -34.81
CA ARG A 777 5.09 -3.39 -33.83
C ARG A 777 5.24 -2.28 -32.77
N GLN A 778 4.60 -1.14 -32.97
CA GLN A 778 4.70 0.07 -32.13
C GLN A 778 3.43 0.28 -31.29
N ASP A 779 2.32 -0.37 -31.65
CA ASP A 779 1.06 -0.24 -30.94
C ASP A 779 1.00 -1.33 -29.88
N THR A 780 0.60 -0.97 -28.65
CA THR A 780 0.51 -1.94 -27.56
C THR A 780 -0.97 -2.22 -27.25
N LEU A 781 -1.34 -3.50 -27.29
CA LEU A 781 -2.66 -3.99 -26.92
C LEU A 781 -2.63 -4.45 -25.45
N TYR A 782 -3.65 -4.11 -24.67
CA TYR A 782 -3.78 -4.38 -23.25
C TYR A 782 -5.13 -5.02 -22.95
N ARG A 783 -5.19 -5.84 -21.91
CA ARG A 783 -6.46 -6.25 -21.27
C ARG A 783 -6.53 -5.59 -19.90
N LEU A 784 -7.55 -4.78 -19.68
CA LEU A 784 -7.67 -3.95 -18.47
C LEU A 784 -8.49 -4.63 -17.37
N GLY A 785 -9.34 -5.59 -17.74
CA GLY A 785 -10.11 -6.43 -16.82
C GLY A 785 -11.42 -6.87 -17.47
N GLY A 786 -11.98 -8.01 -17.07
CA GLY A 786 -13.24 -8.50 -17.64
C GLY A 786 -13.21 -8.64 -19.17
N ASP A 787 -14.09 -7.89 -19.82
CA ASP A 787 -14.27 -7.71 -21.26
C ASP A 787 -13.67 -6.40 -21.82
N GLU A 788 -12.91 -5.66 -21.02
CA GLU A 788 -12.28 -4.40 -21.40
C GLU A 788 -10.86 -4.59 -21.97
N PHE A 789 -10.63 -3.98 -23.14
CA PHE A 789 -9.36 -3.95 -23.84
C PHE A 789 -8.94 -2.50 -24.12
N GLY A 790 -7.63 -2.27 -24.20
CA GLY A 790 -7.06 -0.98 -24.53
C GLY A 790 -6.01 -1.10 -25.63
N ILE A 791 -5.99 -0.16 -26.57
CA ILE A 791 -4.91 -0.01 -27.55
C ILE A 791 -4.28 1.36 -27.36
N LEU A 792 -2.95 1.37 -27.25
CA LEU A 792 -2.15 2.59 -27.19
C LEU A 792 -1.38 2.75 -28.49
N VAL A 793 -1.68 3.83 -29.22
CA VAL A 793 -1.04 4.17 -30.50
C VAL A 793 -0.05 5.30 -30.25
N GLU A 794 1.24 4.97 -30.28
CA GLU A 794 2.33 5.93 -30.04
C GLU A 794 2.65 6.78 -31.28
N ASP A 795 3.15 8.00 -31.07
CA ASP A 795 3.64 8.93 -32.10
C ASP A 795 2.64 9.27 -33.23
N ASN A 796 1.33 9.12 -32.98
CA ASN A 796 0.30 9.46 -33.94
C ASN A 796 -0.99 9.97 -33.28
N THR A 797 -1.41 11.17 -33.67
CA THR A 797 -2.67 11.81 -33.23
C THR A 797 -3.53 12.25 -34.40
N ASP A 798 -3.23 11.80 -35.63
CA ASP A 798 -4.06 12.09 -36.79
C ASP A 798 -5.40 11.34 -36.68
N ILE A 799 -6.46 12.12 -36.54
CA ILE A 799 -7.85 11.67 -36.39
C ILE A 799 -8.22 10.66 -37.50
N ASN A 800 -7.74 10.84 -38.73
CA ASN A 800 -8.07 9.93 -39.84
C ASN A 800 -7.41 8.55 -39.66
N VAL A 801 -6.17 8.53 -39.19
CA VAL A 801 -5.44 7.28 -38.95
C VAL A 801 -6.03 6.54 -37.75
N ILE A 802 -6.33 7.27 -36.67
CA ILE A 802 -6.94 6.69 -35.47
C ILE A 802 -8.36 6.17 -35.76
N SER A 803 -9.16 6.91 -36.53
CA SER A 803 -10.48 6.46 -36.98
C SER A 803 -10.40 5.19 -37.83
N SER A 804 -9.40 5.11 -38.72
CA SER A 804 -9.19 3.90 -39.53
C SER A 804 -8.82 2.70 -38.67
N ILE A 805 -8.02 2.87 -37.62
CA ILE A 805 -7.66 1.78 -36.70
C ILE A 805 -8.88 1.33 -35.91
N ALA A 806 -9.65 2.26 -35.35
CA ALA A 806 -10.87 1.95 -34.61
C ALA A 806 -11.91 1.21 -35.48
N GLN A 807 -12.09 1.64 -36.73
CA GLN A 807 -12.98 0.96 -37.66
C GLN A 807 -12.49 -0.44 -38.04
N GLN A 808 -11.18 -0.63 -38.20
CA GLN A 808 -10.59 -1.95 -38.45
C GLN A 808 -10.81 -2.89 -37.26
N VAL A 809 -10.60 -2.40 -36.03
CA VAL A 809 -10.86 -3.17 -34.79
C VAL A 809 -12.31 -3.64 -34.74
N ASN A 810 -13.29 -2.75 -34.91
CA ASN A 810 -14.71 -3.14 -34.92
C ASN A 810 -15.05 -4.14 -36.04
N THR A 811 -14.49 -3.94 -37.25
CA THR A 811 -14.76 -4.84 -38.39
C THR A 811 -14.23 -6.25 -38.15
N GLU A 812 -13.08 -6.37 -37.48
CA GLU A 812 -12.45 -7.64 -37.17
C GLU A 812 -13.10 -8.35 -35.99
N ILE A 813 -13.52 -7.60 -34.97
CA ILE A 813 -14.29 -8.15 -33.84
C ILE A 813 -15.66 -8.66 -34.33
N ALA A 814 -16.31 -7.95 -35.26
CA ALA A 814 -17.61 -8.33 -35.81
C ALA A 814 -17.63 -9.65 -36.60
N LYS A 815 -16.47 -10.18 -37.00
CA LYS A 815 -16.42 -11.49 -37.69
C LYS A 815 -16.81 -12.61 -36.71
N PRO A 816 -17.64 -13.59 -37.13
CA PRO A 816 -18.05 -14.68 -36.26
C PRO A 816 -16.87 -15.45 -35.65
N TYR A 817 -17.04 -15.90 -34.40
CA TYR A 817 -16.11 -16.77 -33.69
C TYR A 817 -16.70 -18.16 -33.60
N SER A 818 -15.90 -19.17 -33.95
CA SER A 818 -16.25 -20.58 -33.75
C SER A 818 -15.63 -21.07 -32.44
N VAL A 819 -16.44 -21.17 -31.38
CA VAL A 819 -16.01 -21.60 -30.04
C VAL A 819 -16.84 -22.81 -29.61
N LYS A 820 -16.17 -23.93 -29.30
CA LYS A 820 -16.80 -25.22 -28.90
C LYS A 820 -18.00 -25.67 -29.76
N GLY A 821 -18.04 -25.31 -31.06
CA GLY A 821 -19.10 -25.69 -32.00
C GLY A 821 -20.25 -24.69 -32.14
N HIS A 822 -20.19 -23.54 -31.48
CA HIS A 822 -21.13 -22.42 -31.65
C HIS A 822 -20.50 -21.32 -32.51
N GLU A 823 -21.28 -20.72 -33.41
CA GLU A 823 -20.92 -19.46 -34.09
C GLU A 823 -21.47 -18.28 -33.29
N ILE A 824 -20.58 -17.43 -32.81
CA ILE A 824 -20.89 -16.26 -31.97
C ILE A 824 -20.45 -15.00 -32.71
N ALA A 825 -21.37 -14.05 -32.91
CA ALA A 825 -21.04 -12.71 -33.40
C ALA A 825 -20.99 -11.73 -32.23
N LEU A 826 -19.97 -10.87 -32.21
CA LEU A 826 -19.73 -9.88 -31.16
C LEU A 826 -19.57 -8.49 -31.76
N GLY A 827 -20.06 -7.48 -31.06
CA GLY A 827 -19.72 -6.08 -31.33
C GLY A 827 -18.66 -5.58 -30.35
N SER A 828 -18.08 -4.43 -30.65
CA SER A 828 -17.27 -3.68 -29.69
C SER A 828 -17.59 -2.19 -29.72
N SER A 829 -17.66 -1.59 -28.54
CA SER A 829 -17.83 -0.15 -28.38
C SER A 829 -16.50 0.47 -27.98
N ILE A 830 -16.01 1.45 -28.76
CA ILE A 830 -14.68 2.06 -28.58
C ILE A 830 -14.78 3.55 -28.20
N GLY A 831 -14.13 3.94 -27.12
CA GLY A 831 -13.86 5.33 -26.74
C GLY A 831 -12.43 5.75 -27.08
N ILE A 832 -12.27 6.93 -27.67
CA ILE A 832 -10.98 7.42 -28.18
C ILE A 832 -10.64 8.77 -27.55
N VAL A 833 -9.42 8.89 -27.04
CA VAL A 833 -8.83 10.15 -26.56
C VAL A 833 -7.43 10.37 -27.14
N LEU A 834 -7.06 11.64 -27.28
CA LEU A 834 -5.81 12.09 -27.88
C LEU A 834 -4.99 12.90 -26.86
N TYR A 835 -3.77 12.49 -26.57
CA TYR A 835 -2.82 13.28 -25.80
C TYR A 835 -1.94 14.11 -26.75
N PRO A 836 -1.75 15.42 -26.47
CA PRO A 836 -2.16 16.19 -25.29
C PRO A 836 -3.47 16.98 -25.44
N HIS A 837 -4.26 16.73 -26.48
CA HIS A 837 -5.45 17.52 -26.81
C HIS A 837 -6.58 17.39 -25.78
N ASP A 838 -6.88 16.17 -25.37
CA ASP A 838 -8.06 15.89 -24.56
C ASP A 838 -7.78 15.95 -23.06
N ALA A 839 -6.54 15.69 -22.62
CA ALA A 839 -6.12 15.74 -21.22
C ALA A 839 -4.60 15.78 -21.05
N HIS A 840 -4.13 16.05 -19.83
CA HIS A 840 -2.70 16.17 -19.51
C HIS A 840 -2.16 15.12 -18.54
N THR A 841 -3.04 14.28 -17.98
CA THR A 841 -2.66 13.19 -17.07
C THR A 841 -3.18 11.85 -17.57
N SER A 842 -2.47 10.77 -17.23
CA SER A 842 -2.83 9.39 -17.60
C SER A 842 -4.23 9.01 -17.11
N GLN A 843 -4.56 9.38 -15.87
CA GLN A 843 -5.85 9.08 -15.24
C GLN A 843 -7.01 9.84 -15.91
N GLU A 844 -6.81 11.12 -16.23
CA GLU A 844 -7.83 11.93 -16.89
C GLU A 844 -8.10 11.46 -18.33
N LEU A 845 -7.06 11.07 -19.07
CA LEU A 845 -7.21 10.44 -20.39
C LEU A 845 -8.03 9.13 -20.30
N LEU A 846 -7.71 8.27 -19.32
CA LEU A 846 -8.42 7.00 -19.14
C LEU A 846 -9.91 7.23 -18.81
N GLN A 847 -10.20 8.16 -17.90
CA GLN A 847 -11.59 8.53 -17.54
C GLN A 847 -12.36 9.10 -18.74
N LYS A 848 -11.70 9.93 -19.56
CA LYS A 848 -12.31 10.50 -20.77
C LYS A 848 -12.53 9.46 -21.86
N ALA A 849 -11.63 8.48 -21.98
CA ALA A 849 -11.78 7.36 -22.91
C ALA A 849 -12.97 6.47 -22.51
N ASP A 850 -13.12 6.19 -21.21
CA ASP A 850 -14.25 5.44 -20.67
C ASP A 850 -15.59 6.15 -20.91
N THR A 851 -15.63 7.47 -20.66
CA THR A 851 -16.81 8.29 -20.98
C THR A 851 -17.16 8.19 -22.47
N ALA A 852 -16.18 8.32 -23.37
CA ALA A 852 -16.42 8.20 -24.81
C ALA A 852 -16.90 6.80 -25.22
N MET A 853 -16.35 5.75 -24.60
CA MET A 853 -16.73 4.35 -24.81
C MET A 853 -18.18 4.10 -24.40
N TYR A 854 -18.59 4.60 -23.23
CA TYR A 854 -19.97 4.50 -22.75
C TYR A 854 -20.97 5.13 -23.73
N HIS A 855 -20.62 6.29 -24.31
CA HIS A 855 -21.44 6.91 -25.35
C HIS A 855 -21.48 6.12 -26.66
N ALA A 856 -20.42 5.38 -27.01
CA ALA A 856 -20.44 4.45 -28.14
C ALA A 856 -21.43 3.29 -27.86
N LYS A 857 -21.47 2.74 -26.63
CA LYS A 857 -22.47 1.72 -26.24
C LYS A 857 -23.90 2.23 -26.39
N GLN A 858 -24.20 3.45 -25.93
CA GLN A 858 -25.55 4.02 -26.01
C GLN A 858 -26.04 4.26 -27.45
N ARG A 859 -25.13 4.38 -28.43
CA ARG A 859 -25.48 4.57 -29.85
C ARG A 859 -25.83 3.28 -30.59
N GLY A 860 -26.05 2.18 -29.87
CA GLY A 860 -26.41 0.88 -30.42
C GLY A 860 -25.25 -0.12 -30.53
N GLY A 861 -24.12 0.17 -29.87
CA GLY A 861 -22.93 -0.69 -29.89
C GLY A 861 -22.20 -0.73 -31.23
N ASN A 862 -21.14 -1.53 -31.31
CA ASN A 862 -20.35 -1.78 -32.53
C ASN A 862 -19.87 -0.51 -33.27
N CYS A 863 -19.58 0.56 -32.54
CA CYS A 863 -19.10 1.82 -33.09
C CYS A 863 -17.96 2.41 -32.26
N TYR A 864 -17.38 3.52 -32.72
CA TYR A 864 -16.34 4.25 -31.97
C TYR A 864 -16.71 5.71 -31.79
N GLN A 865 -16.20 6.33 -30.74
CA GLN A 865 -16.50 7.72 -30.38
C GLN A 865 -15.26 8.42 -29.85
N PHE A 866 -14.96 9.60 -30.39
CA PHE A 866 -13.97 10.51 -29.80
C PHE A 866 -14.58 11.25 -28.61
N PHE A 867 -13.78 11.47 -27.58
CA PHE A 867 -14.16 12.33 -26.46
C PHE A 867 -14.36 13.78 -26.93
N ASN A 868 -15.43 14.43 -26.47
CA ASN A 868 -15.72 15.84 -26.70
C ASN A 868 -16.21 16.48 -25.38
N ALA A 869 -15.72 17.68 -25.04
CA ALA A 869 -16.01 18.36 -23.77
C ALA A 869 -17.51 18.62 -23.52
N SER A 870 -18.34 18.66 -24.57
CA SER A 870 -19.81 18.79 -24.45
C SER A 870 -20.52 17.53 -23.92
N MET A 871 -19.81 16.42 -23.66
CA MET A 871 -20.39 15.14 -23.24
C MET A 871 -20.59 15.04 -21.71
N ASN A 872 -19.74 15.69 -20.90
CA ASN A 872 -19.80 15.60 -19.43
C ASN A 872 -20.98 16.41 -18.82
N GLU A 873 -21.30 17.57 -19.41
CA GLU A 873 -22.46 18.37 -18.98
C GLU A 873 -23.78 17.62 -19.21
N ASN A 874 -23.89 16.87 -20.30
CA ASN A 874 -25.08 16.07 -20.60
C ASN A 874 -25.26 14.90 -19.64
N ALA A 875 -24.17 14.26 -19.17
CA ALA A 875 -24.24 13.17 -18.20
C ALA A 875 -24.74 13.64 -16.83
N ILE A 876 -24.24 14.79 -16.35
CA ILE A 876 -24.71 15.41 -15.11
C ILE A 876 -26.16 15.89 -15.25
N GLN A 877 -26.50 16.57 -16.35
CA GLN A 877 -27.88 17.00 -16.62
C GLN A 877 -28.85 15.82 -16.67
N ARG A 878 -28.42 14.68 -17.22
CA ARG A 878 -29.23 13.46 -17.30
C ARG A 878 -29.51 12.86 -15.93
N LEU A 879 -28.52 12.81 -15.04
CA LEU A 879 -28.70 12.34 -13.65
C LEU A 879 -29.67 13.23 -12.86
N VAL A 880 -29.55 14.56 -13.02
CA VAL A 880 -30.47 15.53 -12.40
C VAL A 880 -31.89 15.33 -12.94
N LEU A 881 -32.03 15.22 -14.26
CA LEU A 881 -33.31 14.99 -14.93
C LEU A 881 -33.98 13.68 -14.48
N GLU A 882 -33.20 12.60 -14.35
CA GLU A 882 -33.71 11.30 -13.88
C GLU A 882 -34.24 11.39 -12.46
N SER A 883 -33.49 12.04 -11.56
CA SER A 883 -33.90 12.25 -10.18
C SER A 883 -35.23 13.01 -10.10
N GLN A 884 -35.37 14.08 -10.89
CA GLN A 884 -36.58 14.90 -10.95
C GLN A 884 -37.79 14.12 -11.46
N VAL A 885 -37.65 13.38 -12.56
CA VAL A 885 -38.72 12.58 -13.16
C VAL A 885 -39.14 11.45 -12.21
N ARG A 886 -38.18 10.75 -11.59
CA ARG A 886 -38.44 9.71 -10.59
C ARG A 886 -39.17 10.27 -9.36
N HIS A 887 -38.83 11.48 -8.94
CA HIS A 887 -39.53 12.16 -7.86
C HIS A 887 -40.99 12.46 -8.24
N ALA A 888 -41.22 13.09 -9.40
CA ALA A 888 -42.55 13.47 -9.86
C ALA A 888 -43.51 12.28 -10.03
N ILE A 889 -43.04 11.15 -10.56
CA ILE A 889 -43.85 9.93 -10.68
C ILE A 889 -44.24 9.39 -9.30
N ARG A 890 -43.28 9.32 -8.37
CA ARG A 890 -43.52 8.81 -7.01
C ARG A 890 -44.46 9.70 -6.17
N THR A 891 -44.45 11.01 -6.41
CA THR A 891 -45.31 11.97 -5.70
C THR A 891 -46.64 12.25 -6.41
N GLU A 892 -46.97 11.49 -7.46
CA GLU A 892 -48.18 11.67 -8.29
C GLU A 892 -48.31 13.09 -8.89
N GLN A 893 -47.18 13.73 -9.23
CA GLN A 893 -47.11 15.07 -9.81
C GLN A 893 -47.11 15.08 -11.36
N VAL A 894 -47.52 13.98 -11.99
CA VAL A 894 -47.65 13.88 -13.43
C VAL A 894 -48.97 14.52 -13.88
N GLU A 895 -48.89 15.56 -14.71
CA GLU A 895 -50.06 16.19 -15.32
C GLU A 895 -50.34 15.56 -16.69
N VAL A 896 -51.63 15.40 -17.04
CA VAL A 896 -52.04 14.90 -18.37
C VAL A 896 -52.69 16.05 -19.14
N PHE A 897 -52.13 16.34 -20.31
CA PHE A 897 -52.65 17.32 -21.24
C PHE A 897 -53.33 16.58 -22.39
N TYR A 898 -54.38 17.16 -22.95
CA TYR A 898 -55.17 16.57 -24.01
C TYR A 898 -55.07 17.38 -25.28
N GLN A 899 -54.84 16.72 -26.41
CA GLN A 899 -54.90 17.34 -27.73
C GLN A 899 -56.08 16.78 -28.54
N PRO A 900 -56.97 17.62 -29.08
CA PRO A 900 -58.14 17.14 -29.82
C PRO A 900 -57.78 16.65 -31.23
N LYS A 901 -58.37 15.52 -31.60
CA LYS A 901 -58.39 14.96 -32.96
C LYS A 901 -59.67 15.38 -33.65
N MET A 902 -59.56 16.08 -34.77
CA MET A 902 -60.70 16.66 -35.50
C MET A 902 -61.04 15.80 -36.73
N GLU A 903 -62.33 15.58 -36.97
CA GLU A 903 -62.82 14.99 -38.22
C GLU A 903 -62.95 16.07 -39.29
N ILE A 904 -62.26 15.91 -40.43
CA ILE A 904 -62.21 16.94 -41.49
C ILE A 904 -63.61 17.21 -42.05
N ALA A 905 -64.38 16.13 -42.32
CA ALA A 905 -65.67 16.23 -42.99
C ALA A 905 -66.75 16.95 -42.16
N THR A 906 -66.69 16.81 -40.82
CA THR A 906 -67.75 17.33 -39.93
C THR A 906 -67.29 18.51 -39.09
N GLY A 907 -65.97 18.71 -38.94
CA GLY A 907 -65.39 19.73 -38.06
C GLY A 907 -65.61 19.45 -36.57
N HIS A 908 -66.07 18.26 -36.18
CA HIS A 908 -66.27 17.89 -34.78
C HIS A 908 -65.04 17.16 -34.21
N ILE A 909 -64.96 17.13 -32.88
CA ILE A 909 -63.95 16.38 -32.14
C ILE A 909 -64.28 14.89 -32.24
N SER A 910 -63.41 14.12 -32.88
CA SER A 910 -63.53 12.66 -33.01
C SER A 910 -62.99 11.97 -31.78
N GLY A 911 -61.85 12.41 -31.28
CA GLY A 911 -61.16 11.86 -30.10
C GLY A 911 -60.19 12.88 -29.51
N ILE A 912 -59.48 12.47 -28.46
CA ILE A 912 -58.43 13.27 -27.80
C ILE A 912 -57.21 12.39 -27.58
N GLU A 913 -56.00 12.95 -27.63
CA GLU A 913 -54.76 12.24 -27.25
C GLU A 913 -54.29 12.71 -25.88
N ALA A 914 -53.96 11.78 -24.99
CA ALA A 914 -53.43 12.02 -23.66
C ALA A 914 -51.89 12.10 -23.69
N LEU A 915 -51.36 13.25 -23.30
CA LEU A 915 -49.94 13.60 -23.36
C LEU A 915 -49.42 13.93 -21.95
N ALA A 916 -48.44 13.15 -21.48
CA ALA A 916 -47.83 13.35 -20.17
C ALA A 916 -47.04 14.68 -20.11
N ARG A 917 -47.14 15.37 -18.98
CA ARG A 917 -46.39 16.59 -18.67
C ARG A 917 -45.84 16.51 -17.26
N ILE A 918 -44.54 16.77 -17.13
CA ILE A 918 -43.82 16.80 -15.85
C ILE A 918 -43.23 18.20 -15.68
N ARG A 919 -43.27 18.71 -14.45
CA ARG A 919 -42.64 19.98 -14.09
C ARG A 919 -41.30 19.72 -13.41
N ASP A 920 -40.35 20.61 -13.66
CA ASP A 920 -39.10 20.66 -12.91
C ASP A 920 -39.28 21.31 -11.52
N GLU A 921 -38.21 21.33 -10.73
CA GLU A 921 -38.19 21.94 -9.39
C GLU A 921 -38.47 23.45 -9.39
N TYR A 922 -38.35 24.11 -10.54
CA TYR A 922 -38.63 25.53 -10.74
C TYR A 922 -40.03 25.80 -11.30
N GLY A 923 -40.84 24.74 -11.50
CA GLY A 923 -42.21 24.80 -11.99
C GLY A 923 -42.35 24.90 -13.53
N GLN A 924 -41.26 24.80 -14.28
CA GLN A 924 -41.26 24.78 -15.75
C GLN A 924 -41.54 23.37 -16.29
N PHE A 925 -42.16 23.27 -17.46
CA PHE A 925 -42.40 21.97 -18.09
C PHE A 925 -41.13 21.39 -18.71
N ILE A 926 -40.84 20.15 -18.35
CA ILE A 926 -39.79 19.35 -18.97
C ILE A 926 -40.28 18.86 -20.33
N SER A 927 -39.43 18.94 -21.36
CA SER A 927 -39.79 18.49 -22.71
C SER A 927 -40.06 16.98 -22.73
N PRO A 928 -41.19 16.50 -23.30
CA PRO A 928 -41.45 15.07 -23.51
C PRO A 928 -40.33 14.34 -24.25
N SER A 929 -39.70 15.00 -25.23
CA SER A 929 -38.56 14.45 -25.97
C SER A 929 -37.31 14.20 -25.11
N GLN A 930 -37.22 14.81 -23.92
CA GLN A 930 -36.11 14.61 -22.99
C GLN A 930 -36.41 13.52 -21.95
N PHE A 931 -37.61 13.52 -21.35
CA PHE A 931 -37.92 12.59 -20.26
C PHE A 931 -38.51 11.25 -20.71
N ILE A 932 -39.21 11.17 -21.86
CA ILE A 932 -39.79 9.89 -22.32
C ILE A 932 -38.69 8.87 -22.65
N PRO A 933 -37.65 9.19 -23.44
CA PRO A 933 -36.55 8.25 -23.69
C PRO A 933 -35.84 7.83 -22.40
N LEU A 934 -35.64 8.78 -21.49
CA LEU A 934 -35.04 8.52 -20.18
C LEU A 934 -35.89 7.53 -19.35
N CYS A 935 -37.21 7.71 -19.34
CA CYS A 935 -38.14 6.80 -18.68
C CYS A 935 -38.12 5.39 -19.30
N GLU A 936 -37.98 5.29 -20.62
CA GLU A 936 -37.92 4.00 -21.31
C GLU A 936 -36.64 3.23 -20.96
N GLU A 937 -35.49 3.90 -20.95
CA GLU A 937 -34.20 3.30 -20.58
C GLU A 937 -34.14 2.89 -19.10
N THR A 938 -34.62 3.75 -18.20
CA THR A 938 -34.58 3.52 -16.74
C THR A 938 -35.71 2.61 -16.24
N GLY A 939 -36.74 2.39 -17.07
CA GLY A 939 -37.91 1.58 -16.72
C GLY A 939 -39.01 2.34 -15.98
N LEU A 940 -38.81 3.64 -15.74
CA LEU A 940 -39.81 4.54 -15.17
C LEU A 940 -41.01 4.78 -16.10
N ILE A 941 -40.93 4.37 -17.37
CA ILE A 941 -42.04 4.48 -18.32
C ILE A 941 -43.25 3.63 -17.90
N ILE A 942 -43.03 2.50 -17.20
CA ILE A 942 -44.12 1.62 -16.75
C ILE A 942 -45.01 2.35 -15.71
N PRO A 943 -44.47 2.84 -14.57
CA PRO A 943 -45.29 3.57 -13.59
C PRO A 943 -45.83 4.90 -14.12
N LEU A 944 -45.10 5.58 -15.01
CA LEU A 944 -45.58 6.80 -15.66
C LEU A 944 -46.83 6.52 -16.51
N SER A 945 -46.76 5.54 -17.40
CA SER A 945 -47.88 5.19 -18.28
C SER A 945 -49.08 4.65 -17.50
N GLU A 946 -48.86 3.96 -16.38
CA GLU A 946 -49.95 3.58 -15.47
C GLU A 946 -50.70 4.82 -14.93
N GLN A 947 -49.96 5.82 -14.44
CA GLN A 947 -50.56 7.06 -13.95
C GLN A 947 -51.31 7.81 -15.04
N VAL A 948 -50.75 7.88 -16.25
CA VAL A 948 -51.39 8.50 -17.41
C VAL A 948 -52.68 7.76 -17.78
N LEU A 949 -52.66 6.42 -17.84
CA LEU A 949 -53.83 5.61 -18.16
C LEU A 949 -54.96 5.81 -17.15
N ARG A 950 -54.65 5.78 -15.85
CA ARG A 950 -55.65 5.99 -14.79
C ARG A 950 -56.25 7.39 -14.85
N THR A 951 -55.42 8.41 -15.02
CA THR A 951 -55.87 9.81 -15.13
C THR A 951 -56.71 10.04 -16.38
N ALA A 952 -56.27 9.52 -17.54
CA ALA A 952 -57.03 9.58 -18.80
C ALA A 952 -58.40 8.90 -18.69
N CYS A 953 -58.49 7.74 -18.03
CA CYS A 953 -59.77 7.08 -17.77
C CYS A 953 -60.71 7.94 -16.90
N ARG A 954 -60.19 8.58 -15.84
CA ARG A 954 -60.98 9.45 -14.96
C ARG A 954 -61.51 10.68 -15.70
N ASP A 955 -60.63 11.34 -16.44
CA ASP A 955 -60.96 12.56 -17.18
C ASP A 955 -61.95 12.25 -18.31
N MET A 956 -61.72 11.16 -19.05
CA MET A 956 -62.63 10.73 -20.13
C MET A 956 -64.03 10.41 -19.59
N ARG A 957 -64.15 9.81 -18.40
CA ARG A 957 -65.44 9.55 -17.77
C ARG A 957 -66.20 10.83 -17.46
N GLN A 958 -65.49 11.88 -17.03
CA GLN A 958 -66.07 13.20 -16.80
C GLN A 958 -66.51 13.83 -18.13
N LEU A 959 -65.68 13.75 -19.18
CA LEU A 959 -65.98 14.30 -20.49
C LEU A 959 -67.21 13.67 -21.14
N LEU A 960 -67.43 12.37 -20.98
CA LEU A 960 -68.61 11.65 -21.52
C LEU A 960 -69.96 12.18 -20.99
N THR A 961 -69.96 12.97 -19.91
CA THR A 961 -71.18 13.63 -19.40
C THR A 961 -71.59 14.87 -20.20
N LEU A 962 -70.70 15.40 -21.05
CA LEU A 962 -70.89 16.63 -21.82
C LEU A 962 -71.50 16.35 -23.21
N GLN A 963 -72.31 17.28 -23.71
CA GLN A 963 -72.79 17.22 -25.10
C GLN A 963 -71.68 17.64 -26.07
N GLY A 964 -71.35 16.76 -27.03
CA GLY A 964 -70.20 16.93 -27.92
C GLY A 964 -68.90 16.32 -27.40
N ALA A 965 -68.99 15.40 -26.43
CA ALA A 965 -67.84 14.68 -25.90
C ALA A 965 -67.05 13.93 -26.99
N PRO A 966 -65.71 13.83 -26.84
CA PRO A 966 -64.89 12.98 -27.71
C PRO A 966 -65.35 11.52 -27.64
N ARG A 967 -65.13 10.73 -28.70
CA ARG A 967 -65.53 9.32 -28.72
C ARG A 967 -64.52 8.43 -28.00
N SER A 968 -63.24 8.75 -28.09
CA SER A 968 -62.14 8.00 -27.49
C SER A 968 -61.03 8.92 -26.98
N VAL A 969 -60.25 8.40 -26.02
CA VAL A 969 -58.97 8.95 -25.61
C VAL A 969 -57.85 8.01 -26.07
N ALA A 970 -56.87 8.57 -26.78
CA ALA A 970 -55.71 7.90 -27.29
C ALA A 970 -54.54 7.99 -26.30
N ILE A 971 -53.86 6.87 -26.05
CA ILE A 971 -52.79 6.74 -25.07
C ILE A 971 -51.63 5.98 -25.72
N ASN A 972 -50.43 6.56 -25.65
CA ASN A 972 -49.21 5.97 -26.17
C ASN A 972 -48.74 4.77 -25.33
N LEU A 973 -48.43 3.66 -25.99
CA LEU A 973 -47.80 2.49 -25.37
C LEU A 973 -46.31 2.45 -25.71
N SER A 974 -45.47 2.35 -24.68
CA SER A 974 -44.02 2.20 -24.87
C SER A 974 -43.63 0.78 -25.26
N ALA A 975 -42.50 0.65 -25.97
CA ALA A 975 -41.92 -0.64 -26.35
C ALA A 975 -41.67 -1.55 -25.13
N ARG A 976 -41.22 -0.96 -24.02
CA ARG A 976 -40.93 -1.70 -22.79
C ARG A 976 -42.18 -2.29 -22.14
N GLN A 977 -43.31 -1.56 -22.15
CA GLN A 977 -44.59 -2.09 -21.68
C GLN A 977 -45.13 -3.18 -22.61
N PHE A 978 -44.93 -3.02 -23.91
CA PHE A 978 -45.39 -3.98 -24.91
C PHE A 978 -44.69 -5.34 -24.81
N THR A 979 -43.46 -5.39 -24.27
CA THR A 979 -42.79 -6.68 -23.98
C THR A 979 -43.35 -7.42 -22.75
N GLN A 980 -44.16 -6.76 -21.90
CA GLN A 980 -44.72 -7.39 -20.70
C GLN A 980 -45.89 -8.30 -21.04
N SER A 981 -45.73 -9.59 -20.78
CA SER A 981 -46.75 -10.62 -21.03
C SER A 981 -48.07 -10.39 -20.27
N SER A 982 -48.05 -9.57 -19.21
CA SER A 982 -49.20 -9.24 -18.36
C SER A 982 -49.91 -7.93 -18.73
N LEU A 983 -49.49 -7.21 -19.79
CA LEU A 983 -50.03 -5.88 -20.08
C LEU A 983 -51.55 -5.89 -20.32
N ALA A 984 -52.06 -6.87 -21.06
CA ALA A 984 -53.50 -6.97 -21.33
C ALA A 984 -54.31 -7.16 -20.04
N LEU A 985 -53.85 -8.02 -19.12
CA LEU A 985 -54.48 -8.23 -17.81
C LEU A 985 -54.43 -6.95 -16.95
N PHE A 986 -53.31 -6.23 -17.00
CA PHE A 986 -53.15 -4.97 -16.28
C PHE A 986 -54.11 -3.89 -16.80
N ILE A 987 -54.19 -3.71 -18.12
CA ILE A 987 -55.13 -2.76 -18.74
C ILE A 987 -56.57 -3.13 -18.38
N GLU A 988 -56.93 -4.42 -18.47
CA GLU A 988 -58.26 -4.88 -18.08
C GLU A 988 -58.59 -4.52 -16.63
N GLN A 989 -57.65 -4.74 -15.72
CA GLN A 989 -57.79 -4.38 -14.31
C GLN A 989 -58.02 -2.88 -14.13
N VAL A 990 -57.22 -2.03 -14.77
CA VAL A 990 -57.35 -0.56 -14.68
C VAL A 990 -58.70 -0.08 -15.21
N LEU A 991 -59.17 -0.63 -16.33
CA LEU A 991 -60.47 -0.26 -16.92
C LEU A 991 -61.64 -0.68 -16.03
N GLN A 992 -61.55 -1.84 -15.36
CA GLN A 992 -62.53 -2.29 -14.38
C GLN A 992 -62.54 -1.40 -13.13
N GLU A 993 -61.36 -1.07 -12.59
CA GLU A 993 -61.23 -0.21 -11.41
C GLU A 993 -61.79 1.21 -11.65
N GLU A 994 -61.54 1.79 -12.82
CA GLU A 994 -62.00 3.15 -13.16
C GLU A 994 -63.42 3.18 -13.78
N ASN A 995 -64.04 2.01 -13.98
CA ASN A 995 -65.35 1.82 -14.59
C ASN A 995 -65.45 2.47 -15.98
N MET A 996 -64.45 2.24 -16.82
CA MET A 996 -64.35 2.75 -18.18
C MET A 996 -64.63 1.64 -19.21
N HIS A 997 -65.50 1.90 -20.19
CA HIS A 997 -65.76 0.93 -21.25
C HIS A 997 -64.58 0.92 -22.26
N PRO A 998 -64.02 -0.26 -22.62
CA PRO A 998 -62.88 -0.37 -23.56
C PRO A 998 -63.00 0.41 -24.87
N ARG A 999 -64.21 0.50 -25.45
CA ARG A 999 -64.52 1.27 -26.68
C ARG A 999 -64.08 2.75 -26.67
N HIS A 1000 -63.87 3.33 -25.49
CA HIS A 1000 -63.47 4.73 -25.33
C HIS A 1000 -61.96 4.91 -25.20
N ILE A 1001 -61.19 3.82 -25.24
CA ILE A 1001 -59.73 3.85 -25.18
C ILE A 1001 -59.16 3.44 -26.52
N GLU A 1002 -58.24 4.24 -27.03
CA GLU A 1002 -57.39 3.94 -28.18
C GLU A 1002 -55.94 3.84 -27.69
N PHE A 1003 -55.23 2.79 -28.06
CA PHE A 1003 -53.79 2.69 -27.80
C PHE A 1003 -52.99 2.96 -29.06
N GLU A 1004 -52.00 3.83 -28.92
CA GLU A 1004 -51.08 4.22 -29.98
C GLU A 1004 -49.77 3.46 -29.83
N ILE A 1005 -49.30 2.93 -30.96
CA ILE A 1005 -48.21 1.97 -31.03
C ILE A 1005 -47.31 2.36 -32.19
N THR A 1006 -46.03 2.59 -31.93
CA THR A 1006 -45.08 2.95 -32.98
C THR A 1006 -44.75 1.76 -33.88
N GLU A 1007 -44.43 2.03 -35.15
CA GLU A 1007 -44.07 1.00 -36.12
C GLU A 1007 -42.88 0.12 -35.66
N GLY A 1008 -41.83 0.75 -35.11
CA GLY A 1008 -40.63 0.06 -34.65
C GLY A 1008 -40.88 -0.93 -33.52
N MET A 1009 -41.86 -0.65 -32.65
CA MET A 1009 -42.24 -1.54 -31.54
C MET A 1009 -42.70 -2.91 -32.04
N VAL A 1010 -43.51 -2.93 -33.09
CA VAL A 1010 -44.17 -4.14 -33.60
C VAL A 1010 -43.24 -5.00 -34.45
N MET A 1011 -42.25 -4.39 -35.12
CA MET A 1011 -41.36 -5.09 -36.07
C MET A 1011 -40.24 -5.90 -35.40
N SER A 1012 -39.97 -5.67 -34.11
CA SER A 1012 -38.91 -6.38 -33.36
C SER A 1012 -39.23 -7.87 -33.13
N ASP A 1013 -40.49 -8.22 -32.86
CA ASP A 1013 -41.01 -9.59 -32.71
C ASP A 1013 -42.48 -9.65 -33.20
N PRO A 1014 -42.71 -9.81 -34.51
CA PRO A 1014 -44.02 -9.59 -35.11
C PRO A 1014 -45.07 -10.64 -34.71
N GLU A 1015 -44.68 -11.90 -34.47
CA GLU A 1015 -45.65 -12.94 -34.09
C GLU A 1015 -46.14 -12.76 -32.66
N ARG A 1016 -45.25 -12.40 -31.73
CA ARG A 1016 -45.63 -12.07 -30.36
C ARG A 1016 -46.46 -10.79 -30.30
N ALA A 1017 -46.10 -9.79 -31.11
CA ALA A 1017 -46.86 -8.56 -31.22
C ALA A 1017 -48.29 -8.80 -31.71
N ILE A 1018 -48.47 -9.65 -32.74
CA ILE A 1018 -49.81 -10.02 -33.24
C ILE A 1018 -50.66 -10.62 -32.12
N ALA A 1019 -50.15 -11.62 -31.40
CA ALA A 1019 -50.91 -12.26 -30.33
C ALA A 1019 -51.33 -11.27 -29.23
N MET A 1020 -50.47 -10.31 -28.91
CA MET A 1020 -50.76 -9.28 -27.92
C MET A 1020 -51.77 -8.25 -28.41
N LEU A 1021 -51.65 -7.79 -29.67
CA LEU A 1021 -52.60 -6.88 -30.29
C LEU A 1021 -53.98 -7.54 -30.43
N GLU A 1022 -54.04 -8.83 -30.74
CA GLU A 1022 -55.29 -9.61 -30.76
C GLU A 1022 -55.94 -9.63 -29.37
N ASN A 1023 -55.17 -9.88 -28.30
CA ASN A 1023 -55.70 -9.85 -26.94
C ASN A 1023 -56.27 -8.47 -26.54
N LEU A 1024 -55.62 -7.38 -26.98
CA LEU A 1024 -56.12 -6.02 -26.75
C LEU A 1024 -57.36 -5.75 -27.61
N ALA A 1025 -57.36 -6.11 -28.88
CA ALA A 1025 -58.51 -5.95 -29.77
C ALA A 1025 -59.74 -6.74 -29.26
N ASP A 1026 -59.55 -7.96 -28.75
CA ASP A 1026 -60.60 -8.81 -28.18
C ASP A 1026 -61.23 -8.19 -26.91
N MET A 1027 -60.46 -7.39 -26.15
CA MET A 1027 -60.98 -6.59 -25.03
C MET A 1027 -61.94 -5.48 -25.50
N GLY A 1028 -61.86 -5.09 -26.77
CA GLY A 1028 -62.67 -4.04 -27.39
C GLY A 1028 -62.07 -2.64 -27.28
N VAL A 1029 -60.76 -2.52 -27.04
CA VAL A 1029 -60.03 -1.24 -27.20
C VAL A 1029 -59.68 -0.99 -28.67
N GLN A 1030 -59.54 0.28 -29.04
CA GLN A 1030 -59.07 0.67 -30.36
C GLN A 1030 -57.54 0.66 -30.43
N LEU A 1031 -57.00 0.38 -31.59
CA LEU A 1031 -55.55 0.28 -31.83
C LEU A 1031 -55.17 1.16 -33.01
N ALA A 1032 -54.19 2.03 -32.80
CA ALA A 1032 -53.69 2.99 -33.78
C ALA A 1032 -52.18 2.80 -33.97
N LEU A 1033 -51.75 2.84 -35.23
CA LEU A 1033 -50.33 2.73 -35.60
C LEU A 1033 -49.76 4.13 -35.73
N ASP A 1034 -48.71 4.43 -34.98
CA ASP A 1034 -48.06 5.73 -34.89
C ASP A 1034 -46.72 5.79 -35.62
N ASP A 1035 -46.29 7.01 -35.96
CA ASP A 1035 -45.03 7.34 -36.65
C ASP A 1035 -44.79 6.55 -37.96
N PHE A 1036 -45.86 6.27 -38.71
CA PHE A 1036 -45.78 5.43 -39.91
C PHE A 1036 -45.01 6.11 -41.04
N GLY A 1037 -43.96 5.44 -41.54
CA GLY A 1037 -43.15 5.90 -42.68
C GLY A 1037 -41.69 6.26 -42.34
N THR A 1038 -41.30 6.22 -41.07
CA THR A 1038 -39.94 6.52 -40.59
C THR A 1038 -39.00 5.29 -40.61
N GLY A 1039 -39.53 4.08 -40.88
CA GLY A 1039 -38.80 2.80 -40.85
C GLY A 1039 -39.02 1.86 -42.06
N TYR A 1040 -38.44 0.65 -42.02
CA TYR A 1040 -38.60 -0.38 -43.07
C TYR A 1040 -39.89 -1.20 -42.85
N SER A 1041 -41.03 -0.70 -43.33
CA SER A 1041 -42.31 -1.42 -43.19
C SER A 1041 -42.39 -2.66 -44.08
N SER A 1042 -42.59 -3.83 -43.49
CA SER A 1042 -43.04 -5.01 -44.25
C SER A 1042 -44.56 -5.01 -44.34
N LEU A 1043 -45.08 -4.57 -45.49
CA LEU A 1043 -46.50 -4.61 -45.89
C LEU A 1043 -47.19 -5.95 -45.62
N ALA A 1044 -46.43 -7.05 -45.62
CA ALA A 1044 -46.94 -8.39 -45.33
C ALA A 1044 -47.46 -8.53 -43.88
N TYR A 1045 -46.84 -7.87 -42.92
CA TYR A 1045 -47.24 -7.93 -41.51
C TYR A 1045 -48.33 -6.90 -41.17
N LEU A 1046 -48.29 -5.73 -41.81
CA LEU A 1046 -49.32 -4.69 -41.61
C LEU A 1046 -50.73 -5.21 -41.90
N LYS A 1047 -50.88 -6.11 -42.88
CA LYS A 1047 -52.14 -6.79 -43.20
C LYS A 1047 -52.66 -7.71 -42.08
N ARG A 1048 -51.78 -8.22 -41.22
CA ARG A 1048 -52.11 -9.16 -40.14
C ARG A 1048 -52.42 -8.47 -38.81
N PHE A 1049 -52.04 -7.20 -38.63
CA PHE A 1049 -52.28 -6.49 -37.39
C PHE A 1049 -53.74 -6.03 -37.28
N PRO A 1050 -54.42 -6.22 -36.13
CA PRO A 1050 -55.79 -5.78 -35.90
C PRO A 1050 -55.87 -4.26 -35.61
N MET A 1051 -55.28 -3.45 -36.49
CA MET A 1051 -55.27 -1.99 -36.36
C MET A 1051 -56.54 -1.37 -36.92
N HIS A 1052 -56.91 -0.20 -36.40
CA HIS A 1052 -58.11 0.56 -36.81
C HIS A 1052 -57.73 1.88 -37.48
N THR A 1053 -56.65 2.49 -36.99
CA THR A 1053 -56.21 3.83 -37.37
C THR A 1053 -54.72 3.80 -37.73
N LEU A 1054 -54.32 4.59 -38.73
CA LEU A 1054 -52.93 4.84 -39.10
C LEU A 1054 -52.66 6.35 -38.98
N LYS A 1055 -51.63 6.71 -38.23
CA LYS A 1055 -51.21 8.09 -38.01
C LYS A 1055 -50.00 8.39 -38.92
N ILE A 1056 -50.09 9.48 -39.67
CA ILE A 1056 -49.01 9.97 -40.54
C ILE A 1056 -48.16 10.93 -39.73
N ASP A 1057 -46.87 10.62 -39.62
CA ASP A 1057 -45.88 11.42 -38.89
C ASP A 1057 -45.84 12.88 -39.41
N LYS A 1058 -45.62 13.81 -38.48
CA LYS A 1058 -45.49 15.24 -38.75
C LYS A 1058 -44.45 15.57 -39.81
N GLU A 1059 -43.33 14.85 -39.87
CA GLU A 1059 -42.25 15.10 -40.84
C GLU A 1059 -42.75 15.07 -42.29
N PHE A 1060 -43.72 14.20 -42.61
CA PHE A 1060 -44.33 14.14 -43.96
C PHE A 1060 -45.37 15.25 -44.20
N VAL A 1061 -45.95 15.80 -43.14
CA VAL A 1061 -47.01 16.82 -43.20
C VAL A 1061 -46.44 18.24 -43.24
N ASP A 1062 -45.30 18.48 -42.60
CA ASP A 1062 -44.62 19.79 -42.55
C ASP A 1062 -44.34 20.32 -43.97
N ASP A 1063 -43.76 19.48 -44.84
CA ASP A 1063 -43.31 19.87 -46.18
C ASP A 1063 -44.33 19.65 -47.31
N ILE A 1064 -45.54 19.15 -46.99
CA ILE A 1064 -46.59 18.77 -47.98
C ILE A 1064 -47.02 19.93 -48.93
N THR A 1065 -46.78 21.17 -48.51
CA THR A 1065 -47.12 22.38 -49.29
C THR A 1065 -46.06 22.73 -50.34
N PHE A 1066 -44.78 22.38 -50.11
CA PHE A 1066 -43.65 22.82 -50.93
C PHE A 1066 -42.91 21.68 -51.66
N ASP A 1067 -42.76 20.49 -51.07
CA ASP A 1067 -42.14 19.33 -51.75
C ASP A 1067 -43.22 18.45 -52.41
N GLU A 1068 -43.06 18.24 -53.72
CA GLU A 1068 -43.96 17.38 -54.49
C GLU A 1068 -43.78 15.89 -54.15
N ARG A 1069 -42.59 15.49 -53.67
CA ARG A 1069 -42.29 14.12 -53.25
C ARG A 1069 -43.02 13.76 -51.96
N ASP A 1070 -42.98 14.62 -50.95
CA ASP A 1070 -43.66 14.36 -49.67
C ASP A 1070 -45.17 14.34 -49.87
N ARG A 1071 -45.70 15.23 -50.71
CA ARG A 1071 -47.11 15.18 -51.12
C ARG A 1071 -47.49 13.84 -51.79
N LYS A 1072 -46.64 13.32 -52.66
CA LYS A 1072 -46.86 12.02 -53.33
C LYS A 1072 -46.71 10.84 -52.36
N MET A 1073 -45.85 10.97 -51.36
CA MET A 1073 -45.67 9.98 -50.30
C MET A 1073 -46.89 9.93 -49.39
N VAL A 1074 -47.39 11.08 -48.92
CA VAL A 1074 -48.64 11.18 -48.15
C VAL A 1074 -49.83 10.63 -48.94
N GLU A 1075 -49.96 10.97 -50.24
CA GLU A 1075 -51.00 10.39 -51.12
C GLU A 1075 -50.91 8.86 -51.20
N SER A 1076 -49.70 8.31 -51.24
CA SER A 1076 -49.47 6.85 -51.28
C SER A 1076 -49.79 6.18 -49.95
N ILE A 1077 -49.45 6.80 -48.82
CA ILE A 1077 -49.75 6.31 -47.47
C ILE A 1077 -51.26 6.27 -47.26
N ILE A 1078 -51.97 7.36 -47.59
CA ILE A 1078 -53.43 7.42 -47.49
C ILE A 1078 -54.08 6.34 -48.37
N GLY A 1079 -53.64 6.22 -49.62
CA GLY A 1079 -54.15 5.18 -50.52
C GLY A 1079 -53.91 3.75 -50.00
N MET A 1080 -52.77 3.50 -49.37
CA MET A 1080 -52.44 2.22 -48.75
C MET A 1080 -53.34 1.92 -47.54
N ALA A 1081 -53.49 2.89 -46.63
CA ALA A 1081 -54.32 2.74 -45.44
C ALA A 1081 -55.77 2.41 -45.81
N HIS A 1082 -56.36 3.14 -46.77
CA HIS A 1082 -57.71 2.86 -47.27
C HIS A 1082 -57.85 1.47 -47.88
N ASN A 1083 -56.83 0.99 -48.62
CA ASN A 1083 -56.84 -0.37 -49.18
C ASN A 1083 -56.76 -1.46 -48.11
N LEU A 1084 -56.22 -1.16 -46.93
CA LEU A 1084 -56.18 -2.03 -45.76
C LEU A 1084 -57.42 -1.87 -44.86
N GLY A 1085 -58.32 -0.95 -45.19
CA GLY A 1085 -59.52 -0.65 -44.39
C GLY A 1085 -59.23 0.16 -43.12
N LEU A 1086 -58.06 0.80 -43.04
CA LEU A 1086 -57.64 1.66 -41.93
C LEU A 1086 -58.08 3.10 -42.19
N LYS A 1087 -58.44 3.82 -41.12
CA LYS A 1087 -58.67 5.27 -41.18
C LYS A 1087 -57.36 6.02 -40.97
N VAL A 1088 -57.26 7.22 -41.52
CA VAL A 1088 -56.02 8.01 -41.47
C VAL A 1088 -56.15 9.24 -40.57
N VAL A 1089 -55.15 9.44 -39.73
CA VAL A 1089 -54.94 10.67 -38.95
C VAL A 1089 -53.66 11.34 -39.45
N ALA A 1090 -53.71 12.58 -39.89
CA ALA A 1090 -52.49 13.35 -40.18
C ALA A 1090 -52.08 14.21 -38.99
N GLU A 1091 -50.85 14.04 -38.53
CA GLU A 1091 -50.30 14.78 -37.38
C GLU A 1091 -49.58 16.06 -37.79
N GLY A 1092 -49.35 16.95 -36.83
CA GLY A 1092 -48.55 18.15 -37.04
C GLY A 1092 -49.17 19.18 -38.00
N VAL A 1093 -50.49 19.18 -38.19
CA VAL A 1093 -51.14 20.19 -39.04
C VAL A 1093 -51.10 21.57 -38.35
N GLU A 1094 -50.32 22.50 -38.89
CA GLU A 1094 -50.13 23.84 -38.33
C GLU A 1094 -50.76 24.94 -39.20
N GLN A 1095 -50.94 24.70 -40.50
CA GLN A 1095 -51.39 25.69 -41.47
C GLN A 1095 -52.65 25.25 -42.22
N LYS A 1096 -53.50 26.22 -42.58
CA LYS A 1096 -54.69 25.98 -43.41
C LYS A 1096 -54.36 25.36 -44.78
N ALA A 1097 -53.21 25.71 -45.36
CA ALA A 1097 -52.80 25.14 -46.64
C ALA A 1097 -52.53 23.63 -46.57
N GLN A 1098 -52.02 23.13 -45.44
CA GLN A 1098 -51.84 21.69 -45.19
C GLN A 1098 -53.20 21.00 -45.08
N LEU A 1099 -54.14 21.59 -44.33
CA LEU A 1099 -55.52 21.12 -44.20
C LEU A 1099 -56.21 20.98 -45.58
N ASP A 1100 -56.17 22.02 -46.41
CA ASP A 1100 -56.83 22.03 -47.72
C ASP A 1100 -56.26 20.94 -48.65
N ILE A 1101 -54.99 20.56 -48.49
CA ILE A 1101 -54.35 19.47 -49.24
C ILE A 1101 -54.81 18.11 -48.69
N LEU A 1102 -54.78 17.93 -47.37
CA LEU A 1102 -55.19 16.68 -46.71
C LEU A 1102 -56.68 16.37 -46.96
N GLU A 1103 -57.55 17.39 -46.99
CA GLU A 1103 -58.96 17.26 -47.37
C GLU A 1103 -59.12 16.74 -48.81
N ARG A 1104 -58.32 17.25 -49.76
CA ARG A 1104 -58.33 16.77 -51.16
C ARG A 1104 -57.81 15.35 -51.30
N LEU A 1105 -56.87 14.96 -50.45
CA LEU A 1105 -56.35 13.59 -50.37
C LEU A 1105 -57.30 12.63 -49.63
N GLN A 1106 -58.46 13.11 -49.17
CA GLN A 1106 -59.49 12.34 -48.47
C GLN A 1106 -59.04 11.77 -47.12
N CYS A 1107 -58.15 12.46 -46.41
CA CYS A 1107 -57.80 12.12 -45.02
C CYS A 1107 -59.01 12.33 -44.09
N GLU A 1108 -59.31 11.41 -43.18
CA GLU A 1108 -60.49 11.51 -42.31
C GLU A 1108 -60.27 12.39 -41.09
N TYR A 1109 -59.11 12.25 -40.45
CA TYR A 1109 -58.80 12.90 -39.18
C TYR A 1109 -57.51 13.69 -39.26
N ILE A 1110 -57.42 14.74 -38.43
CA ILE A 1110 -56.23 15.56 -38.29
C ILE A 1110 -56.00 15.98 -36.86
N GLN A 1111 -54.72 16.17 -36.55
CA GLN A 1111 -54.25 16.61 -35.26
C GLN A 1111 -53.09 17.59 -35.45
N GLY A 1112 -53.10 18.70 -34.72
CA GLY A 1112 -52.03 19.70 -34.82
C GLY A 1112 -52.40 21.07 -34.29
N PHE A 1113 -51.40 21.96 -34.27
CA PHE A 1113 -51.52 23.30 -33.65
C PHE A 1113 -52.45 24.25 -34.41
N TYR A 1114 -52.82 23.93 -35.65
CA TYR A 1114 -53.81 24.71 -36.40
C TYR A 1114 -55.16 24.79 -35.68
N PHE A 1115 -55.59 23.70 -35.03
CA PHE A 1115 -56.84 23.69 -34.25
C PHE A 1115 -56.60 24.06 -32.79
N ALA A 1116 -55.73 23.30 -32.13
CA ALA A 1116 -55.49 23.43 -30.72
C ALA A 1116 -54.14 22.83 -30.34
N LYS A 1117 -53.45 23.55 -29.46
CA LYS A 1117 -52.30 23.00 -28.72
C LYS A 1117 -52.81 22.06 -27.62
N PRO A 1118 -51.97 21.12 -27.14
CA PRO A 1118 -52.27 20.32 -25.96
C PRO A 1118 -52.69 21.21 -24.78
N MET A 1119 -53.78 20.87 -24.11
CA MET A 1119 -54.39 21.68 -23.05
C MET A 1119 -54.80 20.84 -21.85
N SER A 1120 -54.94 21.44 -20.67
CA SER A 1120 -55.41 20.72 -19.48
C SER A 1120 -56.86 20.23 -19.64
N ALA A 1121 -57.28 19.26 -18.83
CA ALA A 1121 -58.66 18.76 -18.82
C ALA A 1121 -59.70 19.89 -18.67
N GLU A 1122 -59.42 20.87 -17.79
CA GLU A 1122 -60.29 22.03 -17.56
C GLU A 1122 -60.42 22.91 -18.81
N ALA A 1123 -59.30 23.20 -19.47
CA ALA A 1123 -59.27 23.98 -20.71
C ALA A 1123 -59.96 23.23 -21.87
N LEU A 1124 -59.85 21.90 -21.91
CA LEU A 1124 -60.54 21.06 -22.89
C LEU A 1124 -62.06 21.12 -22.70
N ILE A 1125 -62.55 21.07 -21.46
CA ILE A 1125 -63.98 21.20 -21.16
C ILE A 1125 -64.50 22.56 -21.66
N GLU A 1126 -63.77 23.65 -21.44
CA GLU A 1126 -64.11 24.95 -21.99
C GLU A 1126 -64.10 24.96 -23.52
N PHE A 1127 -63.12 24.32 -24.14
CA PHE A 1127 -62.99 24.24 -25.60
C PHE A 1127 -64.17 23.51 -26.23
N ILE A 1128 -64.57 22.35 -25.67
CA ILE A 1128 -65.74 21.57 -26.10
C ILE A 1128 -67.01 22.41 -25.96
N THR A 1129 -67.16 23.14 -24.85
CA THR A 1129 -68.34 23.99 -24.61
C THR A 1129 -68.41 25.18 -25.58
N LYS A 1130 -67.27 25.77 -25.97
CA LYS A 1130 -67.20 26.89 -26.92
C LYS A 1130 -67.40 26.48 -28.38
N GLN A 1131 -67.09 25.23 -28.75
CA GLN A 1131 -67.29 24.71 -30.10
C GLN A 1131 -68.75 24.33 -30.42
N GLN A 1132 -69.65 24.38 -29.44
CA GLN A 1132 -71.08 24.24 -29.71
C GLN A 1132 -71.56 25.45 -30.53
N PRO A 1133 -72.17 25.27 -31.72
CA PRO A 1133 -72.88 26.36 -32.36
C PRO A 1133 -74.07 26.75 -31.47
N ALA A 1134 -74.17 28.03 -31.14
CA ALA A 1134 -75.39 28.59 -30.55
C ALA A 1134 -76.55 28.46 -31.56
N TYR A 1135 -77.41 27.46 -31.37
CA TYR A 1135 -78.77 27.35 -31.91
C TYR A 1135 -79.63 26.93 -30.70
N SER A 1136 -80.61 27.68 -30.17
CA SER A 1136 -81.82 28.24 -30.80
C SER A 1136 -82.57 27.24 -31.67
#